data_AF-A0A9P5AVB9-F1
#
_entry.id   AF-A0A9P5AVB9-F1
#
_cell.length_a   1.000
_cell.length_b   1.000
_cell.length_c   1.000
_cell.angle_alpha   90.00
_cell.angle_beta   90.00
_cell.angle_gamma   90.00
#
_symmetry.space_group_name_H-M   'P 1'
#
loop_
_entity.id
_entity.type
_entity.pdbx_description
1 polymer ?
#
loop_
_entity_poly.entity_id
_entity_poly.type
_entity_poly.pdbx_seq_one_letter_code
_entity_poly.pdbx_strand_id
1 'polypeptide(L)'
;MENKDNPDGKKPSGALPFRPWDTHTRRQMNISNESGSGSQPSTSTAAKTSSPVAITARYRAAWPVLRPLPLCISRKPFPAGVNPSPMTFLRQVIEILKRYQVYSNETKVDFVMREQQGLPNTAVPTLLIIAPWSQSVQGTWKSVTEAIAKRTTPGTGVHVEMIAPELSSTVYYSPVRNQPKLSQSWDKIRAHFFQKLEQSEATKGKMTAIALFRYGLSSHRNTNPITIYISVNYSSDETKWQRVISLIEVAIRLLDPAWKGVHVHIEHNEGMQTAFTIPELEGTASEIRMKMKENNMRIRGDYSVPVNLGDDISMAGYLIRSDDKKKPCSNGTLGCYIWIKTKSNPKWVKYALTNYHVIRPGIGGFVLIEVNGRSVQDSPKKRSDLWRTDLTGWKPGCVLKIFSVESPGRNKHAYTIWAIEDEIKQISATQAKLLESAENAKELEEAKDRNKKLEDGKEALIREKDAKLEFFEKGKHTLGQLYAASGFTRRSEENFRLDWALIQVKKAREGSNRLPGEEEWEQAIPELGLRPYATFDKPLKQQKNSLLPLPQPKGGSTLPYTETLYKKGSRTGVTKGSFYDLKASCQLKDDDHVSPRPSNEFIFMSDSAKDVFAAPGDSGSIAYDSTGAVLGLLHRGHQPNGTNDEPYAYVTPIELIFKDIKEFLNDDAEIRIVEE
;
A
#
# COMPACT_ATOMS: atom_id res chain seq x y z
N MET A 1 -45.96 0.80 40.41
CA MET A 1 -46.34 -0.45 41.08
C MET A 1 -45.70 -1.60 40.33
N GLU A 2 -45.14 -2.52 41.09
CA GLU A 2 -44.07 -3.47 40.76
C GLU A 2 -44.49 -4.73 39.96
N ASN A 3 -43.42 -5.43 39.51
CA ASN A 3 -43.20 -6.85 39.18
C ASN A 3 -42.99 -7.17 37.70
N LYS A 4 -41.74 -7.50 37.25
CA LYS A 4 -40.92 -8.74 37.40
C LYS A 4 -41.39 -9.80 36.37
N ASP A 5 -40.63 -10.26 35.37
CA ASP A 5 -39.48 -11.18 35.46
C ASP A 5 -38.77 -11.39 34.08
N ASN A 6 -37.54 -11.89 34.16
CA ASN A 6 -36.40 -12.08 33.22
C ASN A 6 -36.61 -13.21 32.15
N PRO A 7 -35.63 -13.71 31.33
CA PRO A 7 -34.31 -13.22 30.87
C PRO A 7 -34.03 -13.42 29.34
N ASP A 8 -33.09 -12.66 28.75
CA ASP A 8 -32.14 -13.26 27.78
C ASP A 8 -31.00 -12.29 27.42
N GLY A 9 -29.81 -12.62 27.91
CA GLY A 9 -28.57 -11.93 27.60
C GLY A 9 -27.92 -12.51 26.35
N LYS A 10 -28.13 -11.85 25.20
CA LYS A 10 -27.19 -11.93 24.06
C LYS A 10 -26.38 -10.63 24.02
N LYS A 11 -25.13 -10.70 24.48
CA LYS A 11 -24.13 -9.67 24.20
C LYS A 11 -23.63 -9.84 22.76
N PRO A 12 -23.74 -8.85 21.88
CA PRO A 12 -22.97 -8.85 20.63
C PRO A 12 -21.51 -8.57 20.96
N SER A 13 -20.66 -9.58 20.81
CA SER A 13 -19.22 -9.40 20.69
C SER A 13 -18.91 -8.92 19.27
N GLY A 14 -18.25 -7.76 19.13
CA GLY A 14 -17.68 -7.35 17.85
C GLY A 14 -17.88 -5.90 17.44
N ALA A 15 -17.96 -4.94 18.38
CA ALA A 15 -17.76 -3.53 18.05
C ALA A 15 -16.33 -3.13 18.43
N LEU A 16 -15.56 -2.70 17.44
CA LEU A 16 -14.17 -2.24 17.57
C LEU A 16 -14.10 -0.94 18.38
N PRO A 17 -13.39 -0.87 19.52
CA PRO A 17 -12.84 0.38 20.01
C PRO A 17 -11.44 0.56 19.41
N PHE A 18 -11.33 1.54 18.52
CA PHE A 18 -10.07 2.10 18.04
C PHE A 18 -9.25 2.61 19.24
N ARG A 19 -7.97 2.20 19.36
CA ARG A 19 -7.01 2.81 20.29
C ARG A 19 -5.68 3.09 19.60
N PRO A 20 -5.02 4.21 19.93
CA PRO A 20 -3.69 4.54 19.41
C PRO A 20 -2.64 3.51 19.86
N TRP A 21 -1.63 3.33 19.02
CA TRP A 21 -0.53 2.39 19.20
C TRP A 21 0.27 2.72 20.47
N ASP A 22 0.12 1.92 21.53
CA ASP A 22 0.92 2.05 22.74
C ASP A 22 1.84 0.84 22.95
N THR A 23 3.11 1.15 23.20
CA THR A 23 4.23 0.25 23.52
C THR A 23 3.95 -0.57 24.77
N HIS A 24 4.30 -1.85 24.86
CA HIS A 24 4.75 -2.57 26.08
C HIS A 24 5.08 -4.05 25.77
N THR A 25 6.34 -4.49 25.96
CA THR A 25 6.75 -5.60 26.87
C THR A 25 8.23 -5.97 26.69
N ARG A 26 8.90 -6.11 27.84
CA ARG A 26 10.29 -6.53 28.06
C ARG A 26 10.51 -8.02 27.75
N ARG A 27 11.73 -8.38 27.33
CA ARG A 27 12.58 -9.37 28.03
C ARG A 27 14.03 -9.29 27.53
N GLN A 28 14.96 -9.23 28.49
CA GLN A 28 16.41 -9.34 28.32
C GLN A 28 16.77 -10.72 27.77
N MET A 29 17.74 -10.77 26.85
CA MET A 29 18.63 -11.92 26.73
C MET A 29 20.04 -11.45 26.39
N ASN A 30 20.97 -11.85 27.27
CA ASN A 30 22.42 -11.84 27.09
C ASN A 30 22.78 -12.76 25.93
N ILE A 31 23.60 -12.29 24.98
CA ILE A 31 24.52 -13.16 24.24
C ILE A 31 25.87 -12.46 24.09
N SER A 32 26.88 -13.29 24.29
CA SER A 32 28.31 -13.15 24.42
C SER A 32 29.05 -12.45 23.28
N ASN A 33 30.12 -11.77 23.68
CA ASN A 33 31.22 -11.30 22.86
C ASN A 33 31.76 -12.37 21.91
N GLU A 34 31.91 -12.03 20.64
CA GLU A 34 33.03 -12.53 19.83
C GLU A 34 33.66 -11.38 19.05
N SER A 35 34.95 -11.23 19.35
CA SER A 35 35.92 -10.26 18.87
C SER A 35 36.32 -10.53 17.42
N GLY A 36 36.19 -9.53 16.56
CA GLY A 36 36.81 -9.47 15.24
C GLY A 36 37.66 -8.22 15.12
N SER A 37 38.98 -8.41 15.16
CA SER A 37 40.02 -7.38 15.06
C SER A 37 39.98 -6.60 13.75
N GLY A 38 39.95 -5.27 13.84
CA GLY A 38 40.09 -4.35 12.70
C GLY A 38 40.90 -3.12 13.10
N SER A 39 42.20 -3.19 12.81
CA SER A 39 43.29 -2.20 12.78
C SER A 39 42.94 -0.72 13.01
N GLN A 40 43.54 -0.13 14.06
CA GLN A 40 43.75 1.31 14.19
C GLN A 40 44.83 1.80 13.22
N PRO A 41 44.70 3.04 12.69
CA PRO A 41 45.84 3.89 12.41
C PRO A 41 45.91 5.00 13.47
N SER A 42 46.97 4.96 14.27
CA SER A 42 47.45 6.11 15.03
C SER A 42 48.28 7.00 14.12
N THR A 43 47.85 8.23 13.89
CA THR A 43 48.75 9.38 13.73
C THR A 43 47.93 10.66 13.83
N SER A 44 48.28 11.47 14.83
CA SER A 44 47.69 12.75 15.14
C SER A 44 47.96 13.75 14.02
N THR A 45 46.91 14.14 13.31
CA THR A 45 46.81 15.48 12.71
C THR A 45 45.60 16.15 13.36
N ALA A 46 45.84 17.23 14.10
CA ALA A 46 44.79 18.04 14.69
C ALA A 46 43.89 18.56 13.57
N ALA A 47 42.76 17.89 13.35
CA ALA A 47 41.72 18.35 12.45
C ALA A 47 41.21 19.69 12.98
N LYS A 48 41.37 20.76 12.19
CA LYS A 48 40.67 22.02 12.40
C LYS A 48 39.19 21.69 12.57
N THR A 49 38.66 21.86 13.77
CA THR A 49 37.24 21.67 14.06
C THR A 49 36.46 22.77 13.33
N SER A 50 36.07 22.48 12.08
CA SER A 50 35.15 23.33 11.33
C SER A 50 33.86 23.49 12.14
N SER A 51 33.38 24.73 12.28
CA SER A 51 32.10 24.99 12.94
C SER A 51 30.98 24.14 12.33
N PRO A 52 30.01 23.64 13.14
CA PRO A 52 28.84 22.93 12.63
C PRO A 52 28.13 23.76 11.53
N VAL A 53 27.88 23.14 10.38
CA VAL A 53 27.11 23.74 9.28
C VAL A 53 25.79 22.99 9.16
N ALA A 54 24.67 23.68 9.36
CA ALA A 54 23.36 23.05 9.23
C ALA A 54 22.96 22.95 7.76
N ILE A 55 22.27 21.85 7.43
CA ILE A 55 21.70 21.58 6.12
C ILE A 55 20.21 21.92 6.17
N THR A 56 19.73 22.62 5.14
CA THR A 56 18.34 23.08 5.07
C THR A 56 17.63 22.56 3.85
N ALA A 57 16.35 22.25 4.01
CA ALA A 57 15.40 22.02 2.93
C ALA A 57 14.07 22.69 3.29
N ARG A 58 13.09 22.65 2.38
CA ARG A 58 11.76 23.21 2.65
C ARG A 58 11.16 22.49 3.87
N TYR A 59 10.61 23.26 4.81
CA TYR A 59 10.03 22.76 6.07
C TYR A 59 11.02 22.14 7.08
N ARG A 60 12.34 22.17 6.86
CA ARG A 60 13.29 21.59 7.83
C ARG A 60 14.73 22.11 7.78
N ALA A 61 15.41 21.97 8.91
CA ALA A 61 16.85 22.19 9.06
C ALA A 61 17.43 21.06 9.93
N ALA A 62 18.62 20.58 9.59
CA ALA A 62 19.23 19.45 10.29
C ALA A 62 20.76 19.54 10.39
N TRP A 63 21.31 18.89 11.40
CA TRP A 63 22.74 18.66 11.57
C TRP A 63 23.00 17.26 12.19
N PRO A 64 24.06 16.54 11.80
CA PRO A 64 25.02 16.86 10.73
C PRO A 64 24.50 16.55 9.33
N VAL A 65 23.41 15.79 9.21
CA VAL A 65 22.87 15.31 7.93
C VAL A 65 21.36 15.51 7.86
N LEU A 66 20.87 15.87 6.68
CA LEU A 66 19.45 15.87 6.36
C LEU A 66 19.02 14.44 6.03
N ARG A 67 18.47 13.73 7.01
CA ARG A 67 18.04 12.34 6.83
C ARG A 67 16.75 12.26 5.98
N PRO A 68 16.64 11.35 5.01
CA PRO A 68 15.43 11.21 4.22
C PRO A 68 14.21 10.85 5.07
N LEU A 69 13.08 11.49 4.79
CA LEU A 69 11.78 11.21 5.41
C LEU A 69 11.03 10.11 4.63
N PRO A 70 10.08 9.37 5.25
CA PRO A 70 9.62 9.53 6.63
C PRO A 70 10.54 8.88 7.67
N LEU A 71 10.65 9.55 8.82
CA LEU A 71 11.34 9.04 10.00
C LEU A 71 10.32 8.86 11.13
N CYS A 72 10.48 7.84 11.97
CA CYS A 72 9.64 7.60 13.14
C CYS A 72 10.46 7.62 14.44
N ILE A 73 9.77 7.66 15.58
CA ILE A 73 10.39 7.51 16.90
C ILE A 73 10.71 6.02 17.09
N SER A 74 11.99 5.74 17.37
CA SER A 74 12.49 4.40 17.65
C SER A 74 12.20 4.00 19.09
N ARG A 75 11.99 2.70 19.30
CA ARG A 75 11.90 2.09 20.64
C ARG A 75 13.27 1.70 21.21
N LYS A 76 14.35 1.86 20.44
CA LYS A 76 15.71 1.55 20.92
C LYS A 76 16.09 2.48 22.07
N PRO A 77 16.78 1.97 23.11
CA PRO A 77 17.32 2.84 24.15
C PRO A 77 18.41 3.74 23.59
N PHE A 78 18.66 4.86 24.27
CA PHE A 78 19.81 5.70 23.96
C PHE A 78 21.14 4.94 24.18
N PRO A 79 22.18 5.21 23.37
CA PRO A 79 23.52 4.69 23.61
C PRO A 79 24.08 5.10 24.97
N ALA A 80 24.90 4.24 25.58
CA ALA A 80 25.59 4.56 26.83
C ALA A 80 26.44 5.83 26.67
N GLY A 81 26.35 6.75 27.63
CA GLY A 81 27.05 8.05 27.58
C GLY A 81 26.28 9.17 26.87
N VAL A 82 25.21 8.87 26.13
CA VAL A 82 24.27 9.87 25.60
C VAL A 82 23.18 10.10 26.64
N ASN A 83 23.56 10.71 27.76
CA ASN A 83 22.61 11.13 28.79
C ASN A 83 22.95 12.56 29.22
N PRO A 84 22.61 13.58 28.40
CA PRO A 84 22.59 14.94 28.93
C PRO A 84 21.60 14.92 30.11
N SER A 85 21.89 15.61 31.22
CA SER A 85 20.81 15.96 32.16
C SER A 85 19.69 16.60 31.33
N PRO A 86 18.56 15.91 31.06
CA PRO A 86 17.68 16.30 29.96
C PRO A 86 17.15 17.71 30.18
N MET A 87 16.92 18.06 31.44
CA MET A 87 16.42 19.36 31.87
C MET A 87 17.39 20.51 31.58
N THR A 88 18.68 20.36 31.83
CA THR A 88 19.65 21.46 31.62
C THR A 88 19.90 21.70 30.13
N PHE A 89 20.03 20.63 29.35
CA PHE A 89 20.24 20.73 27.90
C PHE A 89 18.98 21.27 27.19
N LEU A 90 17.79 20.77 27.52
CA LEU A 90 16.54 21.28 26.95
C LEU A 90 16.30 22.75 27.31
N ARG A 91 16.64 23.20 28.52
CA ARG A 91 16.58 24.62 28.89
C ARG A 91 17.48 25.48 27.99
N GLN A 92 18.71 25.06 27.73
CA GLN A 92 19.63 25.78 26.83
C GLN A 92 19.09 25.84 25.40
N VAL A 93 18.49 24.75 24.91
CA VAL A 93 17.83 24.71 23.60
C VAL A 93 16.68 25.71 23.54
N ILE A 94 15.83 25.75 24.57
CA ILE A 94 14.71 26.69 24.67
C ILE A 94 15.22 28.15 24.72
N GLU A 95 16.29 28.44 25.45
CA GLU A 95 16.90 29.78 25.48
C GLU A 95 17.42 30.20 24.10
N ILE A 96 18.03 29.29 23.33
CA ILE A 96 18.43 29.55 21.95
C ILE A 96 17.19 29.83 21.09
N LEU A 97 16.17 28.99 21.16
CA LEU A 97 14.94 29.17 20.38
C LEU A 97 14.26 30.52 20.68
N LYS A 98 14.25 30.95 21.95
CA LYS A 98 13.74 32.27 22.37
C LYS A 98 14.58 33.41 21.81
N ARG A 99 15.91 33.30 21.87
CA ARG A 99 16.84 34.33 21.34
C ARG A 99 16.64 34.58 19.84
N TYR A 100 16.37 33.53 19.08
CA TYR A 100 16.10 33.61 17.65
C TYR A 100 14.62 33.81 17.30
N GLN A 101 13.75 34.06 18.30
CA GLN A 101 12.31 34.30 18.13
C GLN A 101 11.56 33.16 17.41
N VAL A 102 12.01 31.91 17.59
CA VAL A 102 11.35 30.71 17.05
C VAL A 102 10.43 30.04 18.07
N TYR A 103 10.68 30.26 19.36
CA TYR A 103 9.89 29.63 20.42
C TYR A 103 8.49 30.24 20.55
N SER A 104 7.47 29.39 20.41
CA SER A 104 6.05 29.73 20.56
C SER A 104 5.31 28.62 21.33
N ASN A 105 4.02 28.80 21.59
CA ASN A 105 3.19 27.76 22.21
C ASN A 105 3.02 26.51 21.33
N GLU A 106 3.27 26.63 20.03
CA GLU A 106 3.21 25.53 19.06
C GLU A 106 4.55 24.78 18.95
N THR A 107 5.62 25.33 19.55
CA THR A 107 6.96 24.74 19.49
C THR A 107 7.06 23.55 20.44
N LYS A 108 7.44 22.39 19.91
CA LYS A 108 7.74 21.18 20.70
C LYS A 108 9.23 20.87 20.60
N VAL A 109 9.83 20.45 21.71
CA VAL A 109 11.24 20.08 21.77
C VAL A 109 11.35 18.77 22.53
N ASP A 110 11.80 17.74 21.83
CA ASP A 110 11.92 16.39 22.36
C ASP A 110 13.32 15.84 22.08
N PHE A 111 13.85 15.05 23.02
CA PHE A 111 15.06 14.27 22.81
C PHE A 111 14.67 12.81 22.64
N VAL A 112 14.78 12.29 21.42
CA VAL A 112 14.24 10.98 21.03
C VAL A 112 15.24 10.20 20.18
N MET A 113 15.10 8.89 20.14
CA MET A 113 15.74 8.09 19.10
C MET A 113 14.88 8.17 17.83
N ARG A 114 15.47 8.57 16.69
CA ARG A 114 14.75 8.56 15.39
C ARG A 114 15.34 7.54 14.43
N GLU A 115 14.48 6.81 13.75
CA GLU A 115 14.85 5.82 12.74
C GLU A 115 14.05 6.01 11.45
N GLN A 116 14.57 5.47 10.34
CA GLN A 116 13.78 5.29 9.12
C GLN A 116 12.75 4.21 9.38
N GLN A 117 11.53 4.45 8.91
CA GLN A 117 10.40 3.56 9.18
C GLN A 117 10.70 2.13 8.71
N GLY A 118 10.64 1.18 9.64
CA GLY A 118 10.92 -0.22 9.34
C GLY A 118 12.40 -0.61 9.28
N LEU A 119 13.32 0.32 9.55
CA LEU A 119 14.76 0.11 9.53
C LEU A 119 15.39 0.51 10.89
N PRO A 120 15.18 -0.30 11.95
CA PRO A 120 15.58 0.08 13.30
C PRO A 120 17.10 0.21 13.49
N ASN A 121 17.91 -0.32 12.57
CA ASN A 121 19.37 -0.16 12.59
C ASN A 121 19.83 1.25 12.19
N THR A 122 18.92 2.08 11.69
CA THR A 122 19.17 3.49 11.38
C THR A 122 18.83 4.43 12.54
N ALA A 123 18.52 3.89 13.72
CA ALA A 123 18.14 4.67 14.89
C ALA A 123 19.31 5.53 15.39
N VAL A 124 19.11 6.84 15.51
CA VAL A 124 20.10 7.79 16.05
C VAL A 124 19.47 8.71 17.10
N PRO A 125 20.21 9.07 18.17
CA PRO A 125 19.77 10.09 19.12
C PRO A 125 19.55 11.41 18.38
N THR A 126 18.38 12.01 18.53
CA THR A 126 17.98 13.22 17.82
C THR A 126 17.29 14.18 18.77
N LEU A 127 17.78 15.41 18.83
CA LEU A 127 17.03 16.53 19.35
C LEU A 127 16.05 16.99 18.26
N LEU A 128 14.78 16.64 18.45
CA LEU A 128 13.70 16.96 17.55
C LEU A 128 13.01 18.24 18.01
N ILE A 129 12.93 19.21 17.12
CA ILE A 129 12.26 20.49 17.33
C ILE A 129 11.17 20.60 16.29
N ILE A 130 9.91 20.69 16.71
CA ILE A 130 8.78 20.94 15.83
C ILE A 130 8.37 22.39 16.02
N ALA A 131 8.39 23.20 14.96
CA ALA A 131 8.03 24.62 15.03
C ALA A 131 7.36 25.09 13.72
N PRO A 132 6.48 26.11 13.77
CA PRO A 132 5.87 26.67 12.56
C PRO A 132 6.91 27.18 11.57
N TRP A 133 6.70 26.87 10.29
CA TRP A 133 7.64 27.21 9.22
C TRP A 133 7.06 28.22 8.24
N SER A 134 7.91 29.08 7.73
CA SER A 134 7.67 29.90 6.54
C SER A 134 8.98 30.11 5.79
N GLN A 135 8.89 30.51 4.52
CA GLN A 135 10.08 30.74 3.72
C GLN A 135 11.01 31.83 4.30
N SER A 136 10.45 32.83 4.99
CA SER A 136 11.24 33.92 5.61
C SER A 136 12.06 33.47 6.82
N VAL A 137 11.66 32.40 7.52
CA VAL A 137 12.36 31.92 8.72
C VAL A 137 13.37 30.80 8.45
N GLN A 138 13.52 30.34 7.20
CA GLN A 138 14.47 29.28 6.83
C GLN A 138 15.92 29.61 7.23
N GLY A 139 16.34 30.86 7.01
CA GLY A 139 17.67 31.33 7.41
C GLY A 139 17.85 31.30 8.93
N THR A 140 16.82 31.72 9.67
CA THR A 140 16.78 31.64 11.14
C THR A 140 16.89 30.20 11.63
N TRP A 141 16.14 29.26 11.04
CA TRP A 141 16.20 27.84 11.40
C TRP A 141 17.60 27.25 11.18
N LYS A 142 18.29 27.66 10.11
CA LYS A 142 19.69 27.29 9.89
C LYS A 142 20.56 27.74 11.06
N SER A 143 20.51 29.04 11.40
CA SER A 143 21.33 29.61 12.47
C SER A 143 21.01 29.01 13.85
N VAL A 144 19.74 28.72 14.12
CA VAL A 144 19.32 28.02 15.35
C VAL A 144 19.91 26.62 15.40
N THR A 145 19.80 25.86 14.32
CA THR A 145 20.32 24.49 14.24
C THR A 145 21.84 24.47 14.46
N GLU A 146 22.58 25.40 13.85
CA GLU A 146 24.03 25.56 14.05
C GLU A 146 24.38 25.96 15.49
N ALA A 147 23.62 26.88 16.08
CA ALA A 147 23.83 27.32 17.46
C ALA A 147 23.61 26.19 18.47
N ILE A 148 22.61 25.34 18.23
CA ILE A 148 22.34 24.16 19.06
C ILE A 148 23.41 23.09 18.83
N ALA A 149 23.79 22.82 17.57
CA ALA A 149 24.83 21.85 17.25
C ALA A 149 26.19 22.21 17.90
N LYS A 150 26.53 23.49 18.01
CA LYS A 150 27.73 23.95 18.75
C LYS A 150 27.68 23.61 20.25
N ARG A 151 26.48 23.43 20.82
CA ARG A 151 26.28 23.05 22.23
C ARG A 151 26.17 21.54 22.41
N THR A 152 25.91 20.78 21.35
CA THR A 152 25.99 19.32 21.40
C THR A 152 27.44 18.90 21.55
N THR A 153 27.74 18.04 22.52
CA THR A 153 29.12 17.61 22.78
C THR A 153 29.66 16.85 21.56
N PRO A 154 30.80 17.27 20.99
CA PRO A 154 31.44 16.55 19.89
C PRO A 154 31.66 15.07 20.26
N GLY A 155 31.33 14.15 19.34
CA GLY A 155 31.50 12.71 19.55
C GLY A 155 30.31 11.98 20.20
N THR A 156 29.23 12.67 20.60
CA THR A 156 28.02 12.03 21.17
C THR A 156 27.11 11.36 20.14
N GLY A 157 27.33 11.61 18.85
CA GLY A 157 26.47 11.08 17.78
C GLY A 157 25.04 11.64 17.76
N VAL A 158 24.78 12.72 18.50
CA VAL A 158 23.46 13.38 18.55
C VAL A 158 23.21 14.19 17.29
N HIS A 159 22.04 14.00 16.69
CA HIS A 159 21.54 14.82 15.60
C HIS A 159 20.66 15.95 16.13
N VAL A 160 20.59 17.05 15.40
CA VAL A 160 19.63 18.14 15.64
C VAL A 160 18.72 18.20 14.41
N GLU A 161 17.41 18.20 14.63
CA GLU A 161 16.43 18.27 13.56
C GLU A 161 15.32 19.25 13.93
N MET A 162 15.20 20.34 13.17
CA MET A 162 14.05 21.23 13.19
C MET A 162 13.14 20.88 12.01
N ILE A 163 11.86 20.59 12.27
CA ILE A 163 10.86 20.27 11.24
C ILE A 163 9.57 21.04 11.45
N ALA A 164 8.84 21.28 10.36
CA ALA A 164 7.52 21.88 10.40
C ALA A 164 6.43 20.86 10.77
N PRO A 165 5.27 21.30 11.29
CA PRO A 165 4.11 20.44 11.52
C PRO A 165 3.69 19.63 10.29
N GLU A 166 3.87 20.16 9.08
CA GLU A 166 3.59 19.52 7.80
C GLU A 166 4.34 18.20 7.58
N LEU A 167 5.47 18.00 8.27
CA LEU A 167 6.30 16.79 8.16
C LEU A 167 6.21 15.88 9.39
N SER A 168 5.41 16.24 10.39
CA SER A 168 5.32 15.52 11.68
C SER A 168 3.90 15.22 12.15
N SER A 169 2.92 15.99 11.67
CA SER A 169 1.51 15.83 12.00
C SER A 169 0.81 15.00 10.93
N THR A 170 -0.37 14.48 11.27
CA THR A 170 -1.23 13.81 10.30
C THR A 170 -1.61 14.78 9.18
N VAL A 171 -1.38 14.32 7.95
CA VAL A 171 -1.82 14.98 6.73
C VAL A 171 -3.16 14.41 6.31
N TYR A 172 -4.05 15.30 5.89
CA TYR A 172 -5.37 14.99 5.35
C TYR A 172 -5.45 15.46 3.92
N TYR A 173 -6.01 14.61 3.05
CA TYR A 173 -6.18 14.95 1.64
C TYR A 173 -7.51 14.46 1.05
N SER A 174 -7.97 15.13 0.00
CA SER A 174 -9.21 14.77 -0.71
C SER A 174 -9.22 15.27 -2.16
N PRO A 175 -10.15 14.76 -3.00
CA PRO A 175 -10.30 15.22 -4.38
C PRO A 175 -10.59 16.72 -4.47
N VAL A 176 -10.09 17.37 -5.51
CA VAL A 176 -10.48 18.73 -5.87
C VAL A 176 -11.77 18.67 -6.67
N ARG A 177 -12.88 18.98 -6.00
CA ARG A 177 -14.22 19.03 -6.62
C ARG A 177 -14.65 20.47 -6.91
N ASN A 178 -15.55 20.64 -7.87
CA ASN A 178 -16.18 21.92 -8.22
C ASN A 178 -15.18 23.01 -8.66
N GLN A 179 -14.14 22.63 -9.41
CA GLN A 179 -13.12 23.55 -9.95
C GLN A 179 -12.96 23.37 -11.48
N PRO A 180 -13.98 23.68 -12.30
CA PRO A 180 -14.01 23.33 -13.72
C PRO A 180 -12.83 23.90 -14.52
N LYS A 181 -12.35 25.10 -14.15
CA LYS A 181 -11.18 25.73 -14.80
C LYS A 181 -9.88 24.96 -14.53
N LEU A 182 -9.71 24.45 -13.32
CA LEU A 182 -8.56 23.61 -12.97
C LEU A 182 -8.67 22.26 -13.69
N SER A 183 -9.85 21.64 -13.67
CA SER A 183 -10.08 20.36 -14.35
C SER A 183 -9.79 20.43 -15.85
N GLN A 184 -10.24 21.49 -16.52
CA GLN A 184 -10.05 21.67 -17.97
C GLN A 184 -8.57 21.84 -18.36
N SER A 185 -7.76 22.45 -17.51
CA SER A 185 -6.34 22.73 -17.77
C SER A 185 -5.39 21.70 -17.17
N TRP A 186 -5.89 20.78 -16.32
CA TRP A 186 -5.07 19.87 -15.52
C TRP A 186 -4.12 19.02 -16.34
N ASP A 187 -4.59 18.34 -17.40
CA ASP A 187 -3.74 17.46 -18.22
C ASP A 187 -2.55 18.23 -18.85
N LYS A 188 -2.81 19.46 -19.35
CA LYS A 188 -1.77 20.34 -19.90
C LYS A 188 -0.77 20.78 -18.82
N ILE A 189 -1.29 21.16 -17.65
CA ILE A 189 -0.49 21.68 -16.54
C ILE A 189 0.37 20.57 -15.92
N ARG A 190 -0.19 19.38 -15.70
CA ARG A 190 0.52 18.18 -15.23
C ARG A 190 1.66 17.80 -16.16
N ALA A 191 1.42 17.78 -17.48
CA ALA A 191 2.46 17.50 -18.47
C ALA A 191 3.59 18.55 -18.44
N HIS A 192 3.26 19.83 -18.26
CA HIS A 192 4.26 20.88 -18.11
C HIS A 192 5.11 20.71 -16.84
N PHE A 193 4.52 20.28 -15.72
CA PHE A 193 5.29 19.98 -14.50
C PHE A 193 6.26 18.85 -14.67
N PHE A 194 5.81 17.76 -15.29
CA PHE A 194 6.71 16.66 -15.56
C PHE A 194 7.94 17.14 -16.35
N GLN A 195 7.76 17.96 -17.40
CA GLN A 195 8.87 18.54 -18.14
C GLN A 195 9.79 19.42 -17.27
N LYS A 196 9.24 20.20 -16.33
CA LYS A 196 10.05 21.03 -15.41
C LYS A 196 10.84 20.19 -14.41
N LEU A 197 10.26 19.10 -13.92
CA LEU A 197 10.95 18.14 -13.06
C LEU A 197 12.11 17.47 -13.81
N GLU A 198 11.91 17.12 -15.08
CA GLU A 198 12.94 16.52 -15.94
C GLU A 198 14.08 17.49 -16.33
N GLN A 199 13.85 18.80 -16.26
CA GLN A 199 14.87 19.83 -16.51
C GLN A 199 15.78 20.10 -15.31
N SER A 200 15.41 19.65 -14.11
CA SER A 200 16.14 19.91 -12.88
C SER A 200 16.93 18.68 -12.44
N GLU A 201 18.24 18.84 -12.25
CA GLU A 201 19.13 17.77 -11.77
C GLU A 201 18.68 17.16 -10.43
N ALA A 202 17.97 17.94 -9.61
CA ALA A 202 17.44 17.46 -8.35
C ALA A 202 16.39 16.35 -8.54
N THR A 203 15.58 16.43 -9.61
CA THR A 203 14.33 15.68 -9.79
C THR A 203 14.26 14.86 -11.09
N LYS A 204 15.17 15.07 -12.04
CA LYS A 204 15.20 14.40 -13.34
C LYS A 204 15.26 12.88 -13.21
N GLY A 205 14.30 12.18 -13.81
CA GLY A 205 14.20 10.72 -13.75
C GLY A 205 13.84 10.17 -12.37
N LYS A 206 13.33 11.02 -11.47
CA LYS A 206 13.04 10.63 -10.08
C LYS A 206 11.59 10.78 -9.67
N MET A 207 10.74 11.35 -10.53
CA MET A 207 9.31 11.50 -10.24
C MET A 207 8.64 10.13 -10.13
N THR A 208 7.82 9.95 -9.10
CA THR A 208 7.04 8.73 -8.85
C THR A 208 5.54 8.98 -8.95
N ALA A 209 5.04 10.16 -8.54
CA ALA A 209 3.70 10.61 -8.89
C ALA A 209 3.56 12.14 -8.99
N ILE A 210 2.56 12.58 -9.77
CA ILE A 210 2.03 13.95 -9.81
C ILE A 210 0.51 13.87 -9.74
N ALA A 211 -0.09 14.46 -8.71
CA ALA A 211 -1.53 14.50 -8.48
C ALA A 211 -1.99 15.88 -8.00
N LEU A 212 -3.29 16.14 -8.05
CA LEU A 212 -3.89 17.37 -7.54
C LEU A 212 -4.84 17.02 -6.39
N PHE A 213 -4.67 17.61 -5.21
CA PHE A 213 -5.53 17.34 -4.05
C PHE A 213 -5.86 18.62 -3.29
N ARG A 214 -6.91 18.58 -2.48
CA ARG A 214 -6.96 19.38 -1.25
C ARG A 214 -6.02 18.69 -0.27
N TYR A 215 -4.95 19.34 0.20
CA TYR A 215 -3.89 18.69 1.00
C TYR A 215 -3.43 19.62 2.13
N GLY A 216 -3.46 19.15 3.37
CA GLY A 216 -3.03 19.94 4.53
C GLY A 216 -3.27 19.25 5.87
N LEU A 217 -3.20 20.02 6.95
CA LEU A 217 -3.28 19.52 8.32
C LEU A 217 -4.70 19.54 8.91
N SER A 218 -5.70 20.08 8.19
CA SER A 218 -7.07 20.10 8.67
C SER A 218 -7.76 18.76 8.45
N SER A 219 -8.34 18.20 9.51
CA SER A 219 -9.21 17.01 9.42
C SER A 219 -10.47 17.27 8.59
N HIS A 220 -10.88 18.54 8.44
CA HIS A 220 -11.91 18.96 7.50
C HIS A 220 -11.33 19.05 6.08
N ARG A 221 -11.13 17.90 5.44
CA ARG A 221 -10.35 17.75 4.18
C ARG A 221 -10.61 18.81 3.10
N ASN A 222 -11.87 19.25 2.94
CA ASN A 222 -12.27 20.24 1.94
C ASN A 222 -11.78 21.68 2.21
N THR A 223 -11.39 22.01 3.44
CA THR A 223 -10.86 23.34 3.82
C THR A 223 -9.36 23.45 3.57
N ASN A 224 -8.67 22.32 3.37
CA ASN A 224 -7.25 22.33 3.03
C ASN A 224 -7.00 23.04 1.68
N PRO A 225 -5.81 23.63 1.48
CA PRO A 225 -5.47 24.28 0.22
C PRO A 225 -5.44 23.29 -0.94
N ILE A 226 -5.72 23.78 -2.15
CA ILE A 226 -5.49 23.02 -3.37
C ILE A 226 -3.98 22.97 -3.60
N THR A 227 -3.45 21.76 -3.75
CA THR A 227 -2.03 21.47 -3.78
C THR A 227 -1.73 20.49 -4.89
N ILE A 228 -0.74 20.82 -5.72
CA ILE A 228 -0.08 19.88 -6.61
C ILE A 228 0.86 19.05 -5.74
N TYR A 229 0.48 17.78 -5.56
CA TYR A 229 1.27 16.79 -4.86
C TYR A 229 2.25 16.14 -5.85
N ILE A 230 3.53 16.17 -5.50
CA ILE A 230 4.61 15.54 -6.26
C ILE A 230 5.34 14.59 -5.33
N SER A 231 5.49 13.34 -5.74
CA SER A 231 6.40 12.41 -5.09
C SER A 231 7.59 12.10 -5.98
N VAL A 232 8.73 11.87 -5.34
CA VAL A 232 9.99 11.50 -5.97
C VAL A 232 10.67 10.36 -5.22
N ASN A 233 11.51 9.58 -5.89
CA ASN A 233 12.30 8.53 -5.24
C ASN A 233 13.39 9.10 -4.32
N TYR A 234 13.98 8.24 -3.47
CA TYR A 234 14.94 8.64 -2.43
C TYR A 234 16.29 9.14 -2.96
N SER A 235 16.55 9.06 -4.28
CA SER A 235 17.75 9.64 -4.90
C SER A 235 17.61 11.15 -5.21
N SER A 236 16.43 11.72 -4.98
CA SER A 236 16.13 13.13 -5.23
C SER A 236 16.77 14.04 -4.18
N ASP A 237 17.37 15.14 -4.62
CA ASP A 237 18.10 16.06 -3.74
C ASP A 237 17.16 17.10 -3.12
N GLU A 238 16.73 16.83 -1.89
CA GLU A 238 15.80 17.66 -1.11
C GLU A 238 16.25 19.13 -0.99
N THR A 239 17.56 19.34 -0.89
CA THR A 239 18.14 20.67 -0.64
C THR A 239 17.89 21.65 -1.79
N LYS A 240 17.56 21.12 -2.97
CA LYS A 240 17.30 21.89 -4.20
C LYS A 240 15.81 22.06 -4.52
N TRP A 241 14.91 21.37 -3.80
CA TRP A 241 13.48 21.37 -4.13
C TRP A 241 12.84 22.75 -4.03
N GLN A 242 13.26 23.62 -3.10
CA GLN A 242 12.68 24.96 -2.99
C GLN A 242 12.83 25.77 -4.28
N ARG A 243 13.96 25.62 -4.99
CA ARG A 243 14.18 26.26 -6.29
C ARG A 243 13.24 25.67 -7.35
N VAL A 244 13.09 24.34 -7.39
CA VAL A 244 12.19 23.65 -8.31
C VAL A 244 10.75 24.11 -8.10
N ILE A 245 10.28 24.14 -6.86
CA ILE A 245 8.93 24.58 -6.50
C ILE A 245 8.70 26.04 -6.93
N SER A 246 9.64 26.93 -6.62
CA SER A 246 9.51 28.36 -6.99
C SER A 246 9.39 28.54 -8.50
N LEU A 247 10.17 27.79 -9.29
CA LEU A 247 10.09 27.82 -10.76
C LEU A 247 8.75 27.28 -11.28
N ILE A 248 8.23 26.22 -10.66
CA ILE A 248 6.93 25.64 -10.99
C ILE A 248 5.82 26.66 -10.68
N GLU A 249 5.78 27.21 -9.46
CA GLU A 249 4.77 28.18 -9.03
C GLU A 249 4.72 29.42 -9.95
N VAL A 250 5.88 29.95 -10.36
CA VAL A 250 5.97 31.06 -11.31
C VAL A 250 5.44 30.67 -12.68
N ALA A 251 5.88 29.52 -13.22
CA ALA A 251 5.48 29.06 -14.54
C ALA A 251 3.96 28.89 -14.65
N ILE A 252 3.32 28.33 -13.62
CA ILE A 252 1.87 28.09 -13.63
C ILE A 252 1.09 29.39 -13.66
N ARG A 253 1.45 30.35 -12.80
CA ARG A 253 0.76 31.65 -12.71
C ARG A 253 0.78 32.39 -14.04
N LEU A 254 1.83 32.18 -14.85
CA LEU A 254 1.94 32.75 -16.19
C LEU A 254 1.15 31.95 -17.24
N LEU A 255 1.01 30.63 -17.08
CA LEU A 255 0.30 29.78 -18.03
C LEU A 255 -1.22 29.88 -17.93
N ASP A 256 -1.75 29.94 -16.70
CA ASP A 256 -3.20 30.03 -16.45
C ASP A 256 -3.49 30.73 -15.11
N PRO A 257 -4.12 31.92 -15.12
CA PRO A 257 -4.49 32.65 -13.92
C PRO A 257 -5.41 31.87 -12.95
N ALA A 258 -6.14 30.86 -13.42
CA ALA A 258 -7.02 30.04 -12.59
C ALA A 258 -6.25 29.27 -11.49
N TRP A 259 -4.95 29.09 -11.68
CA TRP A 259 -4.08 28.38 -10.75
C TRP A 259 -3.43 29.29 -9.70
N LYS A 260 -3.82 30.57 -9.64
CA LYS A 260 -3.39 31.48 -8.58
C LYS A 260 -3.82 30.93 -7.22
N GLY A 261 -2.86 30.76 -6.31
CA GLY A 261 -3.11 30.25 -4.96
C GLY A 261 -3.08 28.72 -4.84
N VAL A 262 -2.80 27.99 -5.93
CA VAL A 262 -2.47 26.56 -5.85
C VAL A 262 -1.06 26.39 -5.28
N HIS A 263 -0.93 25.49 -4.30
CA HIS A 263 0.32 25.17 -3.63
C HIS A 263 1.05 24.03 -4.34
N VAL A 264 2.34 23.85 -4.06
CA VAL A 264 3.14 22.72 -4.54
C VAL A 264 3.83 22.05 -3.35
N HIS A 265 3.70 20.74 -3.26
CA HIS A 265 4.34 19.88 -2.27
C HIS A 265 5.22 18.84 -2.98
N ILE A 266 6.44 18.63 -2.48
CA ILE A 266 7.36 17.58 -2.95
C ILE A 266 7.77 16.73 -1.75
N GLU A 267 7.72 15.41 -1.87
CA GLU A 267 8.24 14.49 -0.86
C GLU A 267 8.98 13.29 -1.45
N HIS A 268 9.88 12.71 -0.66
CA HIS A 268 10.44 11.38 -0.97
C HIS A 268 9.38 10.34 -0.70
N ASN A 269 8.86 9.74 -1.75
CA ASN A 269 7.87 8.68 -1.65
C ASN A 269 7.91 7.85 -2.91
N GLU A 270 8.27 6.58 -2.74
CA GLU A 270 8.37 5.65 -3.84
C GLU A 270 6.99 5.11 -4.27
N GLY A 271 5.94 5.35 -3.48
CA GLY A 271 4.59 4.84 -3.72
C GLY A 271 4.46 3.37 -3.36
N MET A 272 3.36 2.73 -3.76
CA MET A 272 3.18 1.28 -3.59
C MET A 272 3.92 0.51 -4.69
N GLN A 273 5.27 0.55 -4.64
CA GLN A 273 6.13 0.08 -5.74
C GLN A 273 6.07 -1.41 -6.01
N THR A 274 5.87 -2.24 -4.99
CA THR A 274 5.63 -3.67 -5.19
C THR A 274 4.14 -3.92 -5.24
N ALA A 275 3.71 -4.72 -6.22
CA ALA A 275 2.28 -4.95 -6.45
C ALA A 275 1.60 -5.56 -5.24
N PHE A 276 2.43 -6.23 -4.47
CA PHE A 276 2.11 -7.02 -3.32
C PHE A 276 3.32 -6.95 -2.39
N THR A 277 3.06 -6.93 -1.10
CA THR A 277 4.05 -7.38 -0.12
C THR A 277 4.00 -8.90 -0.11
N ILE A 278 5.13 -9.57 0.15
CA ILE A 278 5.11 -10.99 0.51
C ILE A 278 5.13 -11.02 2.04
N PRO A 279 3.98 -11.12 2.74
CA PRO A 279 3.99 -11.39 4.17
C PRO A 279 4.81 -12.66 4.41
N GLU A 280 5.85 -12.55 5.21
CA GLU A 280 6.69 -13.68 5.57
C GLU A 280 6.28 -14.20 6.93
N LEU A 281 6.11 -15.53 7.02
CA LEU A 281 5.91 -16.30 8.26
C LEU A 281 7.20 -16.32 9.11
N GLU A 282 7.70 -15.14 9.43
CA GLU A 282 8.89 -14.90 10.23
C GLU A 282 8.54 -13.91 11.36
N GLY A 283 9.09 -14.17 12.55
CA GLY A 283 8.85 -13.39 13.76
C GLY A 283 8.20 -14.20 14.90
N THR A 284 7.87 -13.51 15.97
CA THR A 284 7.10 -14.04 17.10
C THR A 284 5.67 -14.36 16.69
N ALA A 285 4.98 -15.24 17.44
CA ALA A 285 3.58 -15.56 17.16
C ALA A 285 2.67 -14.32 17.18
N SER A 286 2.97 -13.31 18.01
CA SER A 286 2.23 -12.05 18.04
C SER A 286 2.39 -11.26 16.74
N GLU A 287 3.62 -11.14 16.24
CA GLU A 287 3.90 -10.47 14.96
C GLU A 287 3.26 -11.21 13.79
N ILE A 288 3.28 -12.55 13.80
CA ILE A 288 2.63 -13.35 12.74
C ILE A 288 1.11 -13.15 12.79
N ARG A 289 0.46 -13.17 13.96
CA ARG A 289 -0.99 -12.91 14.09
C ARG A 289 -1.36 -11.50 13.63
N MET A 290 -0.54 -10.50 13.96
CA MET A 290 -0.71 -9.12 13.52
C MET A 290 -0.66 -9.04 12.00
N LYS A 291 0.43 -9.54 11.39
CA LYS A 291 0.56 -9.63 9.94
C LYS A 291 -0.62 -10.37 9.32
N MET A 292 -1.01 -11.52 9.86
CA MET A 292 -2.12 -12.32 9.34
C MET A 292 -3.44 -11.52 9.33
N LYS A 293 -3.75 -10.80 10.42
CA LYS A 293 -4.95 -9.98 10.55
C LYS A 293 -4.91 -8.78 9.60
N GLU A 294 -3.84 -8.00 9.64
CA GLU A 294 -3.62 -6.87 8.73
C GLU A 294 -3.65 -7.31 7.28
N ASN A 295 -3.25 -8.56 7.02
CA ASN A 295 -3.11 -9.13 5.71
C ASN A 295 -4.24 -10.00 5.17
N ASN A 296 -5.30 -10.18 5.96
CA ASN A 296 -6.42 -11.06 5.63
C ASN A 296 -5.94 -12.44 5.12
N MET A 297 -4.95 -13.02 5.80
CA MET A 297 -4.25 -14.23 5.32
C MET A 297 -4.90 -15.54 5.77
N ARG A 298 -5.89 -15.50 6.68
CA ARG A 298 -6.57 -16.69 7.22
C ARG A 298 -7.84 -16.97 6.45
N ILE A 299 -7.92 -18.14 5.82
CA ILE A 299 -9.16 -18.65 5.20
C ILE A 299 -9.85 -19.60 6.19
N ARG A 300 -11.02 -19.21 6.70
CA ARG A 300 -11.87 -20.05 7.56
C ARG A 300 -12.75 -20.98 6.72
N GLY A 301 -13.06 -22.17 7.26
CA GLY A 301 -13.86 -23.17 6.56
C GLY A 301 -13.09 -23.84 5.42
N ASP A 302 -13.80 -24.56 4.55
CA ASP A 302 -13.18 -25.29 3.43
C ASP A 302 -12.63 -24.35 2.36
N TYR A 303 -11.61 -24.81 1.62
CA TYR A 303 -11.21 -24.11 0.41
C TYR A 303 -12.27 -24.26 -0.68
N SER A 304 -12.66 -23.13 -1.27
CA SER A 304 -13.57 -23.13 -2.41
C SER A 304 -12.92 -23.82 -3.61
N VAL A 305 -13.65 -24.77 -4.20
CA VAL A 305 -13.26 -25.40 -5.47
C VAL A 305 -13.44 -24.40 -6.61
N PRO A 306 -14.61 -23.78 -6.85
CA PRO A 306 -14.69 -22.68 -7.81
C PRO A 306 -13.94 -21.45 -7.28
N VAL A 307 -13.30 -20.70 -8.18
CA VAL A 307 -12.64 -19.43 -7.83
C VAL A 307 -13.48 -18.30 -8.39
N ASN A 308 -14.04 -17.47 -7.52
CA ASN A 308 -14.99 -16.43 -7.89
C ASN A 308 -14.31 -15.07 -8.07
N LEU A 309 -15.09 -14.11 -8.58
CA LEU A 309 -14.71 -12.70 -8.56
C LEU A 309 -14.26 -12.26 -7.16
N GLY A 310 -13.12 -11.60 -7.09
CA GLY A 310 -12.55 -11.09 -5.83
C GLY A 310 -11.70 -12.08 -5.05
N ASP A 311 -11.67 -13.36 -5.43
CA ASP A 311 -10.84 -14.36 -4.75
C ASP A 311 -9.35 -14.16 -5.01
N ASP A 312 -8.51 -14.67 -4.10
CA ASP A 312 -7.06 -14.58 -4.23
C ASP A 312 -6.53 -15.52 -5.31
N ILE A 313 -5.55 -15.03 -6.05
CA ILE A 313 -4.79 -15.81 -7.03
C ILE A 313 -3.29 -15.50 -6.89
N SER A 314 -2.45 -16.48 -7.21
CA SER A 314 -1.00 -16.33 -7.23
C SER A 314 -0.37 -17.22 -8.29
N MET A 315 0.90 -16.98 -8.61
CA MET A 315 1.69 -17.91 -9.42
C MET A 315 2.16 -19.07 -8.55
N ALA A 316 1.91 -20.29 -9.01
CA ALA A 316 2.35 -21.49 -8.31
C ALA A 316 3.88 -21.54 -8.22
N GLY A 317 4.41 -22.03 -7.10
CA GLY A 317 5.85 -22.20 -6.94
C GLY A 317 6.46 -21.32 -5.86
N TYR A 318 7.79 -21.26 -5.88
CA TYR A 318 8.60 -20.45 -4.97
C TYR A 318 9.61 -19.67 -5.80
N LEU A 319 9.73 -18.38 -5.50
CA LEU A 319 10.80 -17.52 -5.97
C LEU A 319 12.05 -17.78 -5.13
N ILE A 320 13.23 -17.69 -5.74
CA ILE A 320 14.51 -17.72 -5.03
C ILE A 320 14.96 -16.28 -4.85
N ARG A 321 15.06 -15.83 -3.59
CA ARG A 321 15.61 -14.51 -3.25
C ARG A 321 17.14 -14.54 -3.33
N SER A 322 17.78 -13.38 -3.43
CA SER A 322 19.24 -13.24 -3.53
C SER A 322 20.06 -13.90 -2.40
N ASP A 323 19.44 -14.24 -1.28
CA ASP A 323 20.02 -14.99 -0.15
C ASP A 323 19.66 -16.49 -0.17
N ASP A 324 19.30 -17.02 -1.34
CA ASP A 324 18.87 -18.40 -1.61
C ASP A 324 17.62 -18.87 -0.84
N LYS A 325 16.93 -17.95 -0.14
CA LYS A 325 15.67 -18.28 0.53
C LYS A 325 14.54 -18.42 -0.48
N LYS A 326 13.80 -19.51 -0.36
CA LYS A 326 12.53 -19.73 -1.07
C LYS A 326 11.45 -18.82 -0.48
N LYS A 327 10.83 -18.00 -1.33
CA LYS A 327 9.70 -17.14 -0.96
C LYS A 327 8.50 -17.50 -1.84
N PRO A 328 7.29 -17.63 -1.28
CA PRO A 328 6.11 -17.86 -2.10
C PRO A 328 5.88 -16.65 -3.01
N CYS A 329 5.25 -16.88 -4.16
CA CYS A 329 4.76 -15.77 -4.97
C CYS A 329 3.73 -14.96 -4.17
N SER A 330 3.66 -13.68 -4.48
CA SER A 330 2.66 -12.78 -3.96
C SER A 330 1.26 -13.06 -4.50
N ASN A 331 0.22 -12.61 -3.78
CA ASN A 331 -1.17 -12.81 -4.18
C ASN A 331 -1.75 -11.53 -4.79
N GLY A 332 -2.48 -11.66 -5.89
CA GLY A 332 -3.40 -10.65 -6.39
C GLY A 332 -4.85 -11.13 -6.36
N THR A 333 -5.70 -10.46 -7.13
CA THR A 333 -7.14 -10.74 -7.18
C THR A 333 -7.58 -11.22 -8.56
N LEU A 334 -8.47 -12.23 -8.60
CA LEU A 334 -9.23 -12.54 -9.80
C LEU A 334 -10.31 -11.47 -10.01
N GLY A 335 -10.19 -10.69 -11.06
CA GLY A 335 -11.07 -9.56 -11.31
C GLY A 335 -12.47 -9.97 -11.71
N CYS A 336 -12.59 -10.66 -12.83
CA CYS A 336 -13.84 -11.25 -13.30
C CYS A 336 -13.57 -12.31 -14.36
N TYR A 337 -14.62 -13.01 -14.77
CA TYR A 337 -14.66 -13.84 -15.95
C TYR A 337 -15.19 -13.08 -17.16
N ILE A 338 -14.56 -13.30 -18.31
CA ILE A 338 -15.00 -12.79 -19.60
C ILE A 338 -15.14 -13.92 -20.61
N TRP A 339 -16.10 -13.76 -21.51
CA TRP A 339 -16.24 -14.57 -22.71
C TRP A 339 -15.44 -13.94 -23.83
N ILE A 340 -14.59 -14.73 -24.48
CA ILE A 340 -13.88 -14.35 -25.70
C ILE A 340 -14.25 -15.31 -26.81
N LYS A 341 -14.51 -14.76 -27.99
CA LYS A 341 -14.71 -15.50 -29.23
C LYS A 341 -13.84 -14.85 -30.29
N THR A 342 -13.16 -15.65 -31.10
CA THR A 342 -12.29 -15.14 -32.16
C THR A 342 -12.66 -15.78 -33.50
N LYS A 343 -12.10 -15.28 -34.59
CA LYS A 343 -12.32 -15.89 -35.91
C LYS A 343 -11.71 -17.30 -35.99
N SER A 344 -10.52 -17.50 -35.44
CA SER A 344 -9.88 -18.83 -35.39
C SER A 344 -10.54 -19.79 -34.39
N ASN A 345 -11.20 -19.26 -33.35
CA ASN A 345 -12.01 -20.04 -32.42
C ASN A 345 -13.42 -19.42 -32.27
N PRO A 346 -14.38 -19.81 -33.14
CA PRO A 346 -15.69 -19.19 -33.20
C PRO A 346 -16.62 -19.56 -32.03
N LYS A 347 -16.12 -20.31 -31.03
CA LYS A 347 -16.86 -20.64 -29.80
C LYS A 347 -16.50 -19.64 -28.71
N TRP A 348 -17.50 -19.27 -27.90
CA TRP A 348 -17.25 -18.51 -26.69
C TRP A 348 -16.45 -19.37 -25.69
N VAL A 349 -15.29 -18.87 -25.29
CA VAL A 349 -14.42 -19.48 -24.28
C VAL A 349 -14.28 -18.54 -23.09
N LYS A 350 -14.38 -19.10 -21.88
CA LYS A 350 -14.34 -18.37 -20.61
C LYS A 350 -12.88 -18.19 -20.19
N TYR A 351 -12.51 -16.95 -19.87
CA TYR A 351 -11.19 -16.60 -19.34
C TYR A 351 -11.36 -15.78 -18.07
N ALA A 352 -10.45 -15.93 -17.11
CA ALA A 352 -10.37 -15.04 -15.97
C ALA A 352 -9.45 -13.85 -16.30
N LEU A 353 -9.88 -12.64 -15.94
CA LEU A 353 -9.17 -11.39 -16.10
C LEU A 353 -8.54 -10.95 -14.78
N THR A 354 -7.27 -10.55 -14.83
CA THR A 354 -6.52 -9.94 -13.71
C THR A 354 -5.46 -8.99 -14.26
N ASN A 355 -4.58 -8.42 -13.42
CA ASN A 355 -3.45 -7.63 -13.91
C ASN A 355 -2.26 -8.49 -14.36
N TYR A 356 -1.49 -8.00 -15.33
CA TYR A 356 -0.27 -8.67 -15.79
C TYR A 356 0.79 -8.74 -14.67
N HIS A 357 0.96 -7.68 -13.90
CA HIS A 357 1.92 -7.69 -12.80
C HIS A 357 1.59 -8.73 -11.70
N VAL A 358 0.34 -9.23 -11.61
CA VAL A 358 -0.07 -10.32 -10.70
C VAL A 358 0.59 -11.64 -11.12
N ILE A 359 0.65 -11.91 -12.43
CA ILE A 359 1.20 -13.15 -12.97
C ILE A 359 2.70 -13.08 -13.28
N ARG A 360 3.23 -11.85 -13.33
CA ARG A 360 4.62 -11.56 -13.70
C ARG A 360 5.67 -12.37 -12.93
N PRO A 361 5.52 -12.65 -11.61
CA PRO A 361 6.48 -13.46 -10.86
C PRO A 361 6.66 -14.89 -11.37
N GLY A 362 5.70 -15.45 -12.12
CA GLY A 362 5.78 -16.80 -12.64
C GLY A 362 6.57 -16.94 -13.93
N ILE A 363 7.07 -15.84 -14.49
CA ILE A 363 7.82 -15.80 -15.76
C ILE A 363 9.32 -15.79 -15.47
N GLY A 364 10.07 -16.62 -16.20
CA GLY A 364 11.51 -16.77 -16.05
C GLY A 364 12.27 -15.43 -16.18
N GLY A 365 13.05 -15.07 -15.17
CA GLY A 365 13.80 -13.81 -15.13
C GLY A 365 13.32 -12.79 -14.10
N PHE A 366 12.25 -13.09 -13.36
CA PHE A 366 11.86 -12.33 -12.17
C PHE A 366 12.97 -12.36 -11.11
N VAL A 367 13.25 -11.21 -10.49
CA VAL A 367 14.33 -11.06 -9.50
C VAL A 367 13.76 -10.52 -8.20
N LEU A 368 14.10 -11.20 -7.11
CA LEU A 368 13.77 -10.81 -5.75
C LEU A 368 15.07 -10.71 -4.95
N ILE A 369 15.31 -9.57 -4.31
CA ILE A 369 16.50 -9.32 -3.49
C ILE A 369 16.13 -9.14 -2.01
N GLU A 370 17.09 -9.41 -1.14
CA GLU A 370 17.01 -9.06 0.28
C GLU A 370 17.48 -7.61 0.46
N VAL A 371 16.64 -6.81 1.12
CA VAL A 371 17.02 -5.48 1.61
C VAL A 371 16.51 -5.34 3.04
N ASN A 372 17.42 -5.35 4.01
CA ASN A 372 17.13 -5.13 5.43
C ASN A 372 16.06 -6.09 6.00
N GLY A 373 16.22 -7.38 5.73
CA GLY A 373 15.33 -8.46 6.12
C GLY A 373 14.10 -8.64 5.23
N ARG A 374 13.87 -7.73 4.28
CA ARG A 374 12.65 -7.70 3.45
C ARG A 374 12.91 -8.18 2.04
N SER A 375 11.91 -8.84 1.47
CA SER A 375 11.88 -9.21 0.06
C SER A 375 11.47 -8.00 -0.80
N VAL A 376 12.36 -7.56 -1.69
CA VAL A 376 12.13 -6.40 -2.58
C VAL A 376 12.32 -6.86 -4.03
N GLN A 377 11.42 -6.43 -4.92
CA GLN A 377 11.54 -6.68 -6.35
C GLN A 377 12.68 -5.85 -6.94
N ASP A 378 13.48 -6.47 -7.80
CA ASP A 378 14.52 -5.80 -8.59
C ASP A 378 14.22 -5.90 -10.09
N SER A 379 15.04 -5.23 -10.89
CA SER A 379 14.97 -5.25 -12.35
C SER A 379 15.06 -6.67 -12.88
N PRO A 380 14.24 -7.05 -13.88
CA PRO A 380 14.34 -8.37 -14.48
C PRO A 380 15.69 -8.56 -15.16
N LYS A 381 16.16 -9.81 -15.22
CA LYS A 381 17.43 -10.13 -15.91
C LYS A 381 17.33 -9.72 -17.38
N LYS A 382 18.27 -8.91 -17.87
CA LYS A 382 18.29 -8.45 -19.27
C LYS A 382 18.23 -9.65 -20.23
N ARG A 383 17.38 -9.57 -21.26
CA ARG A 383 17.14 -10.63 -22.28
C ARG A 383 16.46 -11.92 -21.78
N SER A 384 16.04 -11.98 -20.51
CA SER A 384 15.21 -13.07 -19.98
C SER A 384 13.83 -13.15 -20.64
N ASP A 385 13.11 -14.24 -20.39
CA ASP A 385 11.73 -14.43 -20.86
C ASP A 385 10.81 -13.34 -20.31
N LEU A 386 11.00 -12.96 -19.06
CA LEU A 386 10.27 -11.86 -18.44
C LEU A 386 10.59 -10.53 -19.11
N TRP A 387 11.86 -10.22 -19.37
CA TRP A 387 12.26 -9.01 -20.08
C TRP A 387 11.58 -8.91 -21.46
N ARG A 388 11.50 -10.03 -22.18
CA ARG A 388 10.81 -10.07 -23.48
C ARG A 388 9.31 -9.88 -23.32
N THR A 389 8.70 -10.55 -22.34
CA THR A 389 7.26 -10.44 -22.07
C THR A 389 6.87 -9.02 -21.64
N ASP A 390 7.68 -8.36 -20.83
CA ASP A 390 7.48 -6.96 -20.43
C ASP A 390 7.49 -6.03 -21.67
N LEU A 391 8.31 -6.34 -22.68
CA LEU A 391 8.41 -5.58 -23.93
C LEU A 391 7.30 -5.86 -24.94
N THR A 392 6.87 -7.11 -25.09
CA THR A 392 6.00 -7.52 -26.22
C THR A 392 4.64 -8.06 -25.81
N GLY A 393 4.40 -8.25 -24.51
CA GLY A 393 3.29 -9.02 -23.98
C GLY A 393 3.46 -10.52 -24.16
N TRP A 394 2.52 -11.29 -23.60
CA TRP A 394 2.43 -12.75 -23.71
C TRP A 394 1.33 -13.11 -24.70
N LYS A 395 1.67 -13.76 -25.82
CA LYS A 395 0.70 -14.17 -26.85
C LYS A 395 0.23 -15.62 -26.66
N PRO A 396 -1.00 -15.96 -27.07
CA PRO A 396 -1.45 -17.34 -27.14
C PRO A 396 -0.47 -18.23 -27.91
N GLY A 397 -0.22 -19.44 -27.42
CA GLY A 397 0.70 -20.40 -28.04
C GLY A 397 2.19 -20.12 -27.80
N CYS A 398 2.55 -19.16 -26.95
CA CYS A 398 3.93 -18.95 -26.54
C CYS A 398 4.53 -20.22 -25.91
N VAL A 399 5.72 -20.64 -26.36
CA VAL A 399 6.40 -21.87 -25.89
C VAL A 399 7.18 -21.69 -24.58
N LEU A 400 7.18 -20.47 -24.03
CA LEU A 400 7.90 -20.17 -22.79
C LEU A 400 7.25 -20.92 -21.61
N LYS A 401 8.09 -21.46 -20.72
CA LYS A 401 7.60 -22.10 -19.50
C LYS A 401 7.22 -21.03 -18.49
N ILE A 402 5.96 -21.03 -18.09
CA ILE A 402 5.43 -20.22 -17.00
C ILE A 402 4.87 -21.14 -15.93
N PHE A 403 4.95 -20.72 -14.67
CA PHE A 403 4.22 -21.39 -13.62
C PHE A 403 2.70 -21.33 -13.86
N SER A 404 1.98 -22.37 -13.41
CA SER A 404 0.53 -22.33 -13.38
C SER A 404 0.04 -21.26 -12.40
N VAL A 405 -1.19 -20.78 -12.60
CA VAL A 405 -1.86 -19.95 -11.59
C VAL A 405 -2.51 -20.86 -10.54
N GLU A 406 -2.49 -20.47 -9.27
CA GLU A 406 -3.10 -21.17 -8.15
C GLU A 406 -4.05 -20.27 -7.34
N SER A 407 -5.01 -20.91 -6.68
CA SER A 407 -5.91 -20.32 -5.71
C SER A 407 -6.36 -21.41 -4.70
N PRO A 408 -6.30 -21.16 -3.39
CA PRO A 408 -5.64 -20.01 -2.80
C PRO A 408 -4.13 -20.03 -3.10
N GLY A 409 -3.48 -18.87 -3.04
CA GLY A 409 -2.02 -18.79 -3.15
C GLY A 409 -1.33 -19.50 -1.99
N ARG A 410 -0.17 -20.13 -2.24
CA ARG A 410 0.61 -20.86 -1.23
C ARG A 410 0.95 -20.02 -0.01
N ASN A 411 1.16 -18.71 -0.18
CA ASN A 411 1.39 -17.82 0.95
C ASN A 411 0.16 -17.80 1.88
N LYS A 412 -1.03 -17.61 1.33
CA LYS A 412 -2.28 -17.60 2.10
C LYS A 412 -2.58 -18.97 2.71
N HIS A 413 -2.30 -20.04 1.97
CA HIS A 413 -2.36 -21.40 2.50
C HIS A 413 -1.43 -21.60 3.71
N ALA A 414 -0.16 -21.20 3.61
CA ALA A 414 0.81 -21.37 4.69
C ALA A 414 0.40 -20.61 5.97
N TYR A 415 -0.06 -19.36 5.83
CA TYR A 415 -0.62 -18.60 6.95
C TYR A 415 -1.88 -19.26 7.53
N THR A 416 -2.73 -19.80 6.68
CA THR A 416 -3.95 -20.50 7.09
C THR A 416 -3.61 -21.75 7.91
N ILE A 417 -2.63 -22.56 7.50
CA ILE A 417 -2.17 -23.73 8.26
C ILE A 417 -1.55 -23.30 9.59
N TRP A 418 -0.63 -22.33 9.57
CA TRP A 418 0.01 -21.81 10.77
C TRP A 418 -1.01 -21.33 11.81
N ALA A 419 -2.05 -20.63 11.36
CA ALA A 419 -3.11 -20.14 12.23
C ALA A 419 -3.89 -21.28 12.91
N ILE A 420 -4.21 -22.34 12.17
CA ILE A 420 -4.88 -23.52 12.73
C ILE A 420 -4.00 -24.15 13.81
N GLU A 421 -2.72 -24.35 13.52
CA GLU A 421 -1.77 -24.94 14.47
C GLU A 421 -1.60 -24.08 15.73
N ASP A 422 -1.57 -22.76 15.57
CA ASP A 422 -1.52 -21.83 16.68
C ASP A 422 -2.82 -21.84 17.52
N GLU A 423 -4.00 -21.89 16.88
CA GLU A 423 -5.30 -22.06 17.55
C GLU A 423 -5.36 -23.39 18.34
N ILE A 424 -4.93 -24.50 17.73
CA ILE A 424 -4.83 -25.81 18.40
C ILE A 424 -3.91 -25.76 19.63
N LYS A 425 -2.77 -25.07 19.51
CA LYS A 425 -1.82 -24.90 20.61
C LYS A 425 -2.41 -24.07 21.74
N GLN A 426 -3.14 -22.99 21.43
CA GLN A 426 -3.82 -22.15 22.41
C GLN A 426 -4.93 -22.92 23.15
N ILE A 427 -5.71 -23.72 22.41
CA ILE A 427 -6.72 -24.60 23.01
C ILE A 427 -6.05 -25.57 23.97
N SER A 428 -5.01 -26.30 23.53
CA SER A 428 -4.32 -27.29 24.36
C SER A 428 -3.73 -26.68 25.64
N ALA A 429 -3.16 -25.46 25.56
CA ALA A 429 -2.66 -24.73 26.73
C ALA A 429 -3.78 -24.27 27.68
N THR A 430 -4.98 -23.98 27.14
CA THR A 430 -6.16 -23.61 27.94
C THR A 430 -6.71 -24.83 28.67
N GLN A 431 -6.78 -25.98 28.01
CA GLN A 431 -7.27 -27.24 28.59
C GLN A 431 -6.42 -27.71 29.78
N ALA A 432 -5.09 -27.64 29.65
CA ALA A 432 -4.18 -27.99 30.73
C ALA A 432 -4.45 -27.18 32.01
N LYS A 433 -4.70 -25.87 31.88
CA LYS A 433 -4.99 -24.99 33.01
C LYS A 433 -6.40 -25.15 33.57
N LEU A 434 -7.37 -25.45 32.71
CA LEU A 434 -8.78 -25.50 33.07
C LEU A 434 -9.07 -26.57 34.12
N LEU A 435 -8.50 -27.77 33.95
CA LEU A 435 -8.70 -28.90 34.85
C LEU A 435 -7.93 -28.74 36.17
N GLU A 436 -6.80 -28.04 36.16
CA GLU A 436 -6.00 -27.75 37.37
C GLU A 436 -6.64 -26.69 38.28
N SER A 437 -7.54 -25.86 37.74
CA SER A 437 -8.12 -24.69 38.44
C SER A 437 -9.43 -24.93 39.18
N ALA A 438 -9.98 -26.15 39.16
CA ALA A 438 -11.25 -26.45 39.82
C ALA A 438 -11.08 -26.73 41.32
N GLU A 439 -11.71 -25.95 42.18
CA GLU A 439 -11.57 -26.08 43.65
C GLU A 439 -12.72 -26.88 44.30
N ASN A 440 -13.83 -27.06 43.58
CA ASN A 440 -14.99 -27.80 44.06
C ASN A 440 -15.69 -28.62 42.96
N ALA A 441 -16.61 -29.50 43.36
CA ALA A 441 -17.29 -30.44 42.46
C ALA A 441 -18.14 -29.75 41.37
N LYS A 442 -18.71 -28.58 41.66
CA LYS A 442 -19.50 -27.82 40.67
C LYS A 442 -18.59 -27.20 39.60
N GLU A 443 -17.50 -26.56 40.02
CA GLU A 443 -16.49 -26.00 39.13
C GLU A 443 -15.80 -27.08 38.28
N LEU A 444 -15.58 -28.26 38.86
CA LEU A 444 -15.01 -29.39 38.13
C LEU A 444 -15.95 -29.87 37.00
N GLU A 445 -17.25 -29.91 37.24
CA GLU A 445 -18.21 -30.31 36.22
C GLU A 445 -18.33 -29.25 35.10
N GLU A 446 -18.37 -27.97 35.47
CA GLU A 446 -18.31 -26.88 34.48
C GLU A 446 -17.00 -26.89 33.68
N ALA A 447 -15.88 -27.23 34.32
CA ALA A 447 -14.59 -27.38 33.65
C ALA A 447 -14.59 -28.57 32.68
N LYS A 448 -15.20 -29.71 33.03
CA LYS A 448 -15.34 -30.84 32.09
C LYS A 448 -16.18 -30.46 30.87
N ASP A 449 -17.31 -29.78 31.04
CA ASP A 449 -18.17 -29.33 29.94
C ASP A 449 -17.44 -28.35 29.00
N ARG A 450 -16.69 -27.39 29.59
CA ARG A 450 -15.85 -26.48 28.81
C ARG A 450 -14.72 -27.23 28.10
N ASN A 451 -14.09 -28.20 28.77
CA ASN A 451 -13.02 -29.00 28.18
C ASN A 451 -13.53 -29.83 27.00
N LYS A 452 -14.73 -30.41 27.10
CA LYS A 452 -15.37 -31.15 26.00
C LYS A 452 -15.59 -30.25 24.78
N LYS A 453 -16.13 -29.04 24.97
CA LYS A 453 -16.30 -28.06 23.87
C LYS A 453 -14.96 -27.66 23.23
N LEU A 454 -13.90 -27.57 24.04
CA LEU A 454 -12.54 -27.29 23.55
C LEU A 454 -11.98 -28.47 22.73
N GLU A 455 -12.18 -29.72 23.16
CA GLU A 455 -11.79 -30.90 22.37
C GLU A 455 -12.56 -30.97 21.05
N ASP A 456 -13.89 -30.80 21.07
CA ASP A 456 -14.71 -30.81 19.85
C ASP A 456 -14.23 -29.74 18.84
N GLY A 457 -13.90 -28.54 19.34
CA GLY A 457 -13.34 -27.45 18.53
C GLY A 457 -11.94 -27.76 17.99
N LYS A 458 -11.09 -28.41 18.79
CA LYS A 458 -9.75 -28.84 18.38
C LYS A 458 -9.81 -29.94 17.31
N GLU A 459 -10.69 -30.93 17.46
CA GLU A 459 -10.91 -31.96 16.44
C GLU A 459 -11.45 -31.36 15.13
N ALA A 460 -12.33 -30.35 15.20
CA ALA A 460 -12.78 -29.61 14.02
C ALA A 460 -11.61 -28.89 13.32
N LEU A 461 -10.72 -28.24 14.07
CA LEU A 461 -9.51 -27.60 13.54
C LEU A 461 -8.54 -28.60 12.91
N ILE A 462 -8.35 -29.77 13.52
CA ILE A 462 -7.51 -30.84 12.95
C ILE A 462 -8.09 -31.31 11.60
N ARG A 463 -9.40 -31.58 11.55
CA ARG A 463 -10.07 -31.95 10.29
C ARG A 463 -9.97 -30.86 9.23
N GLU A 464 -10.14 -29.59 9.60
CA GLU A 464 -9.97 -28.46 8.70
C GLU A 464 -8.53 -28.41 8.14
N LYS A 465 -7.52 -28.61 8.99
CA LYS A 465 -6.11 -28.64 8.58
C LYS A 465 -5.85 -29.75 7.57
N ASP A 466 -6.27 -30.97 7.88
CA ASP A 466 -6.01 -32.15 7.06
C ASP A 466 -6.70 -32.03 5.69
N ALA A 467 -7.94 -31.54 5.65
CA ALA A 467 -8.65 -31.26 4.40
C ALA A 467 -7.93 -30.21 3.54
N LYS A 468 -7.38 -29.16 4.15
CA LYS A 468 -6.62 -28.10 3.44
C LYS A 468 -5.27 -28.58 2.91
N LEU A 469 -4.58 -29.46 3.64
CA LEU A 469 -3.35 -30.10 3.18
C LEU A 469 -3.66 -31.03 1.99
N GLU A 470 -4.67 -31.89 2.14
CA GLU A 470 -5.10 -32.83 1.10
C GLU A 470 -5.52 -32.09 -0.19
N PHE A 471 -6.14 -30.92 -0.07
CA PHE A 471 -6.48 -30.06 -1.21
C PHE A 471 -5.24 -29.62 -2.00
N PHE A 472 -4.15 -29.29 -1.32
CA PHE A 472 -2.89 -28.92 -1.98
C PHE A 472 -2.18 -30.13 -2.57
N GLU A 473 -2.10 -31.24 -1.82
CA GLU A 473 -1.48 -32.50 -2.25
C GLU A 473 -2.14 -33.07 -3.51
N LYS A 474 -3.48 -33.03 -3.58
CA LYS A 474 -4.25 -33.46 -4.76
C LYS A 474 -4.20 -32.48 -5.93
N GLY A 475 -3.43 -31.39 -5.82
CA GLY A 475 -3.32 -30.37 -6.88
C GLY A 475 -4.61 -29.57 -7.11
N LYS A 476 -5.60 -29.64 -6.21
CA LYS A 476 -6.88 -28.95 -6.36
C LYS A 476 -6.72 -27.43 -6.33
N HIS A 477 -5.61 -26.92 -5.78
CA HIS A 477 -5.23 -25.50 -5.76
C HIS A 477 -4.83 -24.93 -7.13
N THR A 478 -4.47 -25.75 -8.11
CA THR A 478 -4.12 -25.25 -9.45
C THR A 478 -5.36 -24.70 -10.16
N LEU A 479 -5.36 -23.39 -10.46
CA LEU A 479 -6.45 -22.68 -11.12
C LEU A 479 -6.41 -22.86 -12.65
N GLY A 480 -5.24 -22.64 -13.26
CA GLY A 480 -5.16 -22.54 -14.72
C GLY A 480 -3.77 -22.15 -15.23
N GLN A 481 -3.73 -21.70 -16.48
CA GLN A 481 -2.51 -21.26 -17.17
C GLN A 481 -2.70 -19.87 -17.78
N LEU A 482 -1.60 -19.13 -17.90
CA LEU A 482 -1.62 -17.85 -18.61
C LEU A 482 -1.92 -18.08 -20.10
N TYR A 483 -2.95 -17.40 -20.60
CA TYR A 483 -3.35 -17.45 -22.01
C TYR A 483 -2.75 -16.27 -22.80
N ALA A 484 -2.95 -15.05 -22.29
CA ALA A 484 -2.44 -13.82 -22.91
C ALA A 484 -2.18 -12.74 -21.86
N ALA A 485 -1.28 -11.80 -22.13
CA ALA A 485 -1.08 -10.63 -21.27
C ALA A 485 -0.47 -9.44 -22.02
N SER A 486 -0.74 -8.24 -21.53
CA SER A 486 -0.36 -6.97 -22.17
C SER A 486 1.14 -6.69 -22.18
N GLY A 487 1.90 -7.20 -21.20
CA GLY A 487 3.22 -6.66 -20.89
C GLY A 487 3.15 -5.25 -20.32
N PHE A 488 4.27 -4.52 -20.32
CA PHE A 488 4.40 -3.18 -19.73
C PHE A 488 4.61 -2.06 -20.74
N THR A 489 4.85 -2.34 -22.02
CA THR A 489 5.03 -1.30 -23.04
C THR A 489 3.71 -0.80 -23.63
N ARG A 490 2.64 -1.61 -23.58
CA ARG A 490 1.33 -1.23 -24.14
C ARG A 490 0.68 -0.12 -23.32
N ARG A 491 0.11 0.85 -24.03
CA ARG A 491 -0.55 2.04 -23.49
C ARG A 491 -1.78 2.37 -24.32
N SER A 492 -2.80 2.94 -23.69
CA SER A 492 -3.92 3.53 -24.43
C SER A 492 -3.51 4.85 -25.11
N GLU A 493 -4.39 5.39 -25.96
CA GLU A 493 -4.22 6.70 -26.59
C GLU A 493 -4.05 7.84 -25.56
N GLU A 494 -4.73 7.74 -24.42
CA GLU A 494 -4.61 8.69 -23.29
C GLU A 494 -3.44 8.37 -22.34
N ASN A 495 -2.57 7.43 -22.72
CA ASN A 495 -1.39 6.99 -21.98
C ASN A 495 -1.72 6.32 -20.63
N PHE A 496 -2.85 5.62 -20.54
CA PHE A 496 -3.12 4.70 -19.43
C PHE A 496 -2.27 3.45 -19.58
N ARG A 497 -1.82 2.92 -18.46
CA ARG A 497 -1.26 1.58 -18.38
C ARG A 497 -2.40 0.55 -18.48
N LEU A 498 -2.18 -0.49 -19.28
CA LEU A 498 -3.21 -1.49 -19.57
C LEU A 498 -3.09 -2.69 -18.62
N ASP A 499 -1.88 -3.22 -18.45
CA ASP A 499 -1.51 -4.17 -17.38
C ASP A 499 -2.57 -5.24 -17.09
N TRP A 500 -2.99 -5.96 -18.12
CA TRP A 500 -3.99 -7.02 -18.02
C TRP A 500 -3.40 -8.38 -18.37
N ALA A 501 -3.95 -9.43 -17.77
CA ALA A 501 -3.65 -10.82 -18.08
C ALA A 501 -4.94 -11.66 -18.12
N LEU A 502 -4.95 -12.62 -19.04
CA LEU A 502 -6.01 -13.59 -19.23
C LEU A 502 -5.54 -14.98 -18.83
N ILE A 503 -6.29 -15.63 -17.95
CA ILE A 503 -6.00 -16.96 -17.47
C ILE A 503 -7.02 -17.92 -18.09
N GLN A 504 -6.53 -18.97 -18.73
CA GLN A 504 -7.36 -20.11 -19.10
C GLN A 504 -7.56 -20.98 -17.86
N VAL A 505 -8.76 -20.89 -17.29
CA VAL A 505 -9.13 -21.58 -16.06
C VAL A 505 -9.49 -23.03 -16.36
N LYS A 506 -9.09 -23.96 -15.48
CA LYS A 506 -9.54 -25.35 -15.56
C LYS A 506 -11.05 -25.37 -15.32
N LYS A 507 -11.81 -26.10 -16.14
CA LYS A 507 -13.28 -26.20 -16.03
C LYS A 507 -13.79 -26.48 -14.62
N ALA A 508 -13.12 -27.35 -13.86
CA ALA A 508 -13.48 -27.70 -12.49
C ALA A 508 -13.25 -26.57 -11.46
N ARG A 509 -12.51 -25.52 -11.82
CA ARG A 509 -12.20 -24.36 -10.98
C ARG A 509 -12.94 -23.09 -11.41
N GLU A 510 -13.68 -23.13 -12.52
CA GLU A 510 -14.45 -21.98 -13.00
C GLU A 510 -15.48 -21.58 -11.96
N GLY A 511 -15.42 -20.32 -11.54
CA GLY A 511 -16.41 -19.72 -10.66
C GLY A 511 -17.36 -18.78 -11.39
N SER A 512 -17.97 -17.90 -10.62
CA SER A 512 -18.98 -16.95 -11.08
C SER A 512 -18.51 -15.50 -10.96
N ASN A 513 -19.18 -14.63 -11.71
CA ASN A 513 -19.11 -13.18 -11.56
C ASN A 513 -20.21 -12.65 -10.62
N ARG A 514 -20.65 -13.47 -9.65
CA ARG A 514 -21.63 -13.03 -8.67
C ARG A 514 -21.03 -11.97 -7.77
N LEU A 515 -21.70 -10.83 -7.68
CA LEU A 515 -21.34 -9.74 -6.78
C LEU A 515 -21.62 -10.13 -5.33
N PRO A 516 -20.93 -9.50 -4.36
CA PRO A 516 -21.07 -9.85 -2.95
C PRO A 516 -22.52 -9.74 -2.47
N GLY A 517 -22.94 -10.71 -1.65
CA GLY A 517 -24.24 -10.73 -1.00
C GLY A 517 -24.33 -9.78 0.19
N GLU A 518 -25.51 -9.74 0.80
CA GLU A 518 -25.81 -8.87 1.95
C GLU A 518 -24.83 -9.11 3.10
N GLU A 519 -24.65 -10.37 3.53
CA GLU A 519 -23.82 -10.74 4.68
C GLU A 519 -22.37 -10.23 4.56
N GLU A 520 -21.76 -10.35 3.37
CA GLU A 520 -20.39 -9.90 3.13
C GLU A 520 -20.28 -8.38 3.26
N TRP A 521 -21.28 -7.63 2.78
CA TRP A 521 -21.35 -6.19 2.96
C TRP A 521 -21.67 -5.78 4.40
N GLU A 522 -22.49 -6.53 5.13
CA GLU A 522 -22.81 -6.22 6.53
C GLU A 522 -21.58 -6.33 7.42
N GLN A 523 -20.76 -7.36 7.19
CA GLN A 523 -19.53 -7.60 7.93
C GLN A 523 -18.48 -6.52 7.65
N ALA A 524 -18.41 -6.03 6.41
CA ALA A 524 -17.42 -5.04 6.02
C ALA A 524 -17.83 -3.58 6.30
N ILE A 525 -19.10 -3.24 6.03
CA ILE A 525 -19.64 -1.88 6.15
C ILE A 525 -20.96 -1.94 6.95
N PRO A 526 -20.92 -1.74 8.28
CA PRO A 526 -22.12 -1.78 9.12
C PRO A 526 -23.18 -0.72 8.76
N GLU A 527 -22.80 0.39 8.13
CA GLU A 527 -23.71 1.46 7.76
C GLU A 527 -24.55 1.11 6.53
N LEU A 528 -25.85 0.94 6.75
CA LEU A 528 -26.82 0.56 5.72
C LEU A 528 -26.72 1.47 4.46
N GLY A 529 -26.82 2.79 4.62
CA GLY A 529 -26.83 3.73 3.48
C GLY A 529 -25.58 3.76 2.58
N LEU A 530 -24.51 3.03 2.92
CA LEU A 530 -23.29 2.96 2.12
C LEU A 530 -23.19 1.69 1.24
N ARG A 531 -24.09 0.72 1.39
CA ARG A 531 -24.03 -0.58 0.68
C ARG A 531 -24.79 -0.56 -0.66
N PRO A 532 -24.39 -1.36 -1.67
CA PRO A 532 -25.08 -1.44 -2.97
C PRO A 532 -26.23 -2.47 -2.97
N TYR A 533 -27.33 -2.20 -2.27
CA TYR A 533 -28.47 -3.14 -2.13
C TYR A 533 -28.98 -3.76 -3.43
N ALA A 534 -29.01 -2.98 -4.51
CA ALA A 534 -29.53 -3.42 -5.80
C ALA A 534 -28.67 -4.50 -6.47
N THR A 535 -27.45 -4.74 -5.98
CA THR A 535 -26.49 -5.65 -6.60
C THR A 535 -26.17 -6.88 -5.76
N PHE A 536 -26.76 -7.04 -4.57
CA PHE A 536 -26.50 -8.20 -3.71
C PHE A 536 -26.80 -9.50 -4.45
N ASP A 537 -25.80 -10.38 -4.49
CA ASP A 537 -25.83 -11.68 -5.17
C ASP A 537 -26.25 -11.61 -6.65
N LYS A 538 -26.16 -10.43 -7.28
CA LYS A 538 -26.44 -10.27 -8.71
C LYS A 538 -25.19 -10.53 -9.55
N PRO A 539 -25.31 -10.97 -10.81
CA PRO A 539 -24.16 -11.05 -11.69
C PRO A 539 -23.59 -9.66 -11.98
N LEU A 540 -22.27 -9.55 -12.09
CA LEU A 540 -21.59 -8.41 -12.69
C LEU A 540 -22.12 -8.22 -14.12
N LYS A 541 -22.43 -6.98 -14.49
CA LYS A 541 -23.04 -6.65 -15.79
C LYS A 541 -22.01 -6.07 -16.74
N GLN A 542 -22.31 -6.14 -18.04
CA GLN A 542 -21.59 -5.37 -19.05
C GLN A 542 -21.49 -3.89 -18.66
N GLN A 543 -20.47 -3.24 -19.20
CA GLN A 543 -20.31 -1.80 -19.09
C GLN A 543 -21.56 -1.07 -19.60
N LYS A 544 -22.13 -0.22 -18.74
CA LYS A 544 -23.21 0.72 -19.07
C LYS A 544 -22.84 2.18 -18.78
N ASN A 545 -21.76 2.39 -18.04
CA ASN A 545 -21.22 3.68 -17.63
C ASN A 545 -19.72 3.71 -17.98
N SER A 546 -19.18 4.90 -18.24
CA SER A 546 -17.76 5.07 -18.59
C SER A 546 -17.07 5.94 -17.57
N LEU A 547 -15.80 5.61 -17.29
CA LEU A 547 -14.90 6.48 -16.53
C LEU A 547 -14.26 7.54 -17.41
N LEU A 548 -14.24 7.34 -18.74
CA LEU A 548 -13.72 8.31 -19.67
C LEU A 548 -14.66 9.52 -19.72
N PRO A 549 -14.10 10.74 -19.87
CA PRO A 549 -14.92 11.93 -20.03
C PRO A 549 -15.85 11.76 -21.22
N LEU A 550 -17.13 12.08 -21.00
CA LEU A 550 -18.10 12.09 -22.09
C LEU A 550 -17.65 13.05 -23.18
N PRO A 551 -17.62 12.66 -24.47
CA PRO A 551 -17.52 13.64 -25.53
C PRO A 551 -18.69 14.60 -25.39
N GLN A 552 -18.42 15.92 -25.36
CA GLN A 552 -19.50 16.90 -25.46
C GLN A 552 -20.25 16.63 -26.78
N PRO A 553 -21.55 16.31 -26.76
CA PRO A 553 -22.18 15.73 -27.93
C PRO A 553 -22.33 16.77 -29.03
N LYS A 554 -21.76 16.46 -30.20
CA LYS A 554 -22.46 16.68 -31.48
C LYS A 554 -23.10 15.35 -31.89
N GLY A 555 -24.24 15.01 -31.27
CA GLY A 555 -25.18 14.03 -31.81
C GLY A 555 -25.02 12.53 -31.47
N GLY A 556 -24.48 12.16 -30.30
CA GLY A 556 -24.42 10.75 -29.87
C GLY A 556 -24.79 10.55 -28.39
N SER A 557 -25.37 9.39 -28.06
CA SER A 557 -25.71 8.98 -26.69
C SER A 557 -24.44 8.82 -25.84
N THR A 558 -24.37 9.59 -24.76
CA THR A 558 -23.27 9.61 -23.78
C THR A 558 -23.63 8.73 -22.57
N LEU A 559 -22.77 7.77 -22.19
CA LEU A 559 -22.98 6.90 -21.01
C LEU A 559 -22.92 7.71 -19.69
N PRO A 560 -23.80 7.47 -18.70
CA PRO A 560 -23.80 8.23 -17.44
C PRO A 560 -22.46 8.15 -16.68
N TYR A 561 -22.05 9.27 -16.06
CA TYR A 561 -20.91 9.35 -15.16
C TYR A 561 -21.30 8.90 -13.75
N THR A 562 -20.46 8.11 -13.07
CA THR A 562 -20.69 7.70 -11.68
C THR A 562 -19.56 8.16 -10.77
N GLU A 563 -19.92 8.73 -9.62
CA GLU A 563 -18.96 9.14 -8.59
C GLU A 563 -18.69 8.04 -7.56
N THR A 564 -19.67 7.17 -7.32
CA THR A 564 -19.56 6.07 -6.35
C THR A 564 -19.26 4.76 -7.04
N LEU A 565 -18.38 3.98 -6.44
CA LEU A 565 -17.99 2.68 -6.95
C LEU A 565 -17.73 1.69 -5.81
N TYR A 566 -17.76 0.43 -6.20
CA TYR A 566 -17.61 -0.71 -5.32
C TYR A 566 -16.60 -1.67 -5.93
N LYS A 567 -15.92 -2.44 -5.08
CA LYS A 567 -15.10 -3.58 -5.52
C LYS A 567 -15.14 -4.70 -4.49
N LYS A 568 -14.69 -5.87 -4.93
CA LYS A 568 -14.24 -6.96 -4.05
C LYS A 568 -12.78 -7.28 -4.38
N GLY A 569 -11.93 -7.27 -3.36
CA GLY A 569 -10.51 -7.57 -3.47
C GLY A 569 -10.08 -8.66 -2.50
N SER A 570 -9.04 -9.40 -2.87
CA SER A 570 -8.57 -10.54 -2.08
C SER A 570 -8.04 -10.13 -0.70
N ARG A 571 -7.65 -8.85 -0.56
CA ARG A 571 -7.03 -8.31 0.63
C ARG A 571 -8.02 -7.51 1.46
N THR A 572 -8.63 -6.48 0.90
CA THR A 572 -9.57 -5.62 1.65
C THR A 572 -11.00 -6.14 1.65
N GLY A 573 -11.31 -7.20 0.91
CA GLY A 573 -12.68 -7.69 0.78
C GLY A 573 -13.54 -6.69 -0.01
N VAL A 574 -14.78 -6.51 0.43
CA VAL A 574 -15.71 -5.57 -0.19
C VAL A 574 -15.49 -4.15 0.33
N THR A 575 -15.42 -3.19 -0.57
CA THR A 575 -15.07 -1.79 -0.25
C THR A 575 -15.84 -0.84 -1.16
N LYS A 576 -16.16 0.34 -0.62
CA LYS A 576 -16.76 1.47 -1.34
C LYS A 576 -15.73 2.58 -1.47
N GLY A 577 -15.74 3.28 -2.60
CA GLY A 577 -14.93 4.47 -2.81
C GLY A 577 -15.61 5.50 -3.70
N SER A 578 -14.89 6.61 -3.88
CA SER A 578 -15.22 7.68 -4.81
C SER A 578 -14.25 7.72 -5.99
N PHE A 579 -14.81 8.01 -7.16
CA PHE A 579 -14.06 8.31 -8.37
C PHE A 579 -13.56 9.75 -8.38
N TYR A 580 -12.30 9.93 -8.75
CA TYR A 580 -11.70 11.21 -9.05
C TYR A 580 -11.35 11.33 -10.54
N ASP A 581 -12.00 12.29 -11.21
CA ASP A 581 -11.86 12.60 -12.63
C ASP A 581 -10.51 13.21 -13.03
N LEU A 582 -9.73 13.71 -12.06
CA LEU A 582 -8.40 14.25 -12.32
C LEU A 582 -7.34 13.15 -12.29
N LYS A 583 -6.82 12.83 -13.47
CA LYS A 583 -5.75 11.84 -13.69
C LYS A 583 -4.48 12.20 -12.89
N ALA A 584 -3.87 11.22 -12.24
CA ALA A 584 -2.51 11.33 -11.74
C ALA A 584 -1.51 10.83 -12.79
N SER A 585 -0.33 11.43 -12.85
CA SER A 585 0.80 10.81 -13.52
C SER A 585 1.53 9.94 -12.52
N CYS A 586 1.87 8.70 -12.88
CA CYS A 586 2.63 7.82 -12.00
C CYS A 586 3.71 7.04 -12.76
N GLN A 587 4.84 6.84 -12.10
CA GLN A 587 5.93 6.00 -12.57
C GLN A 587 6.03 4.79 -11.63
N LEU A 588 6.01 3.58 -12.19
CA LEU A 588 6.02 2.35 -11.42
C LEU A 588 7.37 1.65 -11.60
N LYS A 589 8.06 1.34 -10.51
CA LYS A 589 9.38 0.69 -10.55
C LYS A 589 9.43 -0.58 -11.42
N ASP A 590 8.31 -1.29 -11.51
CA ASP A 590 8.13 -2.47 -12.34
C ASP A 590 8.48 -2.26 -13.81
N ASP A 591 8.16 -1.09 -14.37
CA ASP A 591 8.33 -0.80 -15.79
C ASP A 591 9.45 0.20 -16.11
N ASP A 592 10.22 0.65 -15.11
CA ASP A 592 11.37 1.55 -15.29
C ASP A 592 12.36 1.07 -16.36
N HIS A 593 12.53 -0.25 -16.50
CA HIS A 593 13.46 -0.85 -17.45
C HIS A 593 12.94 -0.91 -18.91
N VAL A 594 11.64 -0.66 -19.15
CA VAL A 594 11.01 -0.72 -20.48
C VAL A 594 10.21 0.53 -20.86
N SER A 595 9.74 1.31 -19.89
CA SER A 595 8.93 2.51 -20.09
C SER A 595 9.50 3.65 -19.25
N PRO A 596 10.27 4.56 -19.86
CA PRO A 596 10.80 5.73 -19.15
C PRO A 596 9.73 6.83 -18.97
N ARG A 597 8.50 6.62 -19.45
CA ARG A 597 7.43 7.62 -19.37
C ARG A 597 6.39 7.22 -18.32
N PRO A 598 5.95 8.17 -17.47
CA PRO A 598 4.85 7.97 -16.55
C PRO A 598 3.57 7.62 -17.30
N SER A 599 2.72 6.78 -16.72
CA SER A 599 1.35 6.60 -17.18
C SER A 599 0.43 7.65 -16.57
N ASN A 600 -0.73 7.87 -17.19
CA ASN A 600 -1.79 8.72 -16.65
C ASN A 600 -2.93 7.82 -16.17
N GLU A 601 -3.24 7.88 -14.89
CA GLU A 601 -4.19 6.96 -14.27
C GLU A 601 -5.29 7.72 -13.55
N PHE A 602 -6.50 7.16 -13.57
CA PHE A 602 -7.58 7.63 -12.71
C PHE A 602 -7.35 7.18 -11.28
N ILE A 603 -7.89 7.94 -10.33
CA ILE A 603 -7.74 7.68 -8.90
C ILE A 603 -9.08 7.28 -8.30
N PHE A 604 -9.08 6.20 -7.51
CA PHE A 604 -10.14 5.85 -6.58
C PHE A 604 -9.65 5.93 -5.14
N MET A 605 -10.49 6.46 -4.25
CA MET A 605 -10.15 6.58 -2.83
C MET A 605 -11.36 6.39 -1.93
N SER A 606 -11.10 6.11 -0.66
CA SER A 606 -12.14 5.97 0.35
C SER A 606 -12.75 7.33 0.70
N ASP A 607 -14.08 7.34 0.87
CA ASP A 607 -14.80 8.51 1.39
C ASP A 607 -14.61 8.69 2.90
N SER A 608 -14.13 7.65 3.58
CA SER A 608 -13.96 7.58 5.03
C SER A 608 -12.49 7.64 5.40
N ALA A 609 -12.17 8.36 6.48
CA ALA A 609 -10.83 8.38 7.07
C ALA A 609 -10.47 7.11 7.84
N LYS A 610 -11.43 6.20 8.01
CA LYS A 610 -11.27 4.98 8.79
C LYS A 610 -11.12 3.74 7.92
N ASP A 611 -11.45 3.86 6.63
CA ASP A 611 -11.57 2.70 5.74
C ASP A 611 -10.57 2.81 4.59
N VAL A 612 -9.90 1.71 4.31
CA VAL A 612 -8.97 1.57 3.20
C VAL A 612 -9.76 1.10 1.98
N PHE A 613 -9.75 1.90 0.89
CA PHE A 613 -10.41 1.47 -0.34
C PHE A 613 -9.69 0.27 -0.97
N ALA A 614 -8.35 0.32 -1.08
CA ALA A 614 -7.56 -0.78 -1.62
C ALA A 614 -6.20 -0.87 -0.95
N ALA A 615 -5.63 -2.08 -0.93
CA ALA A 615 -4.29 -2.34 -0.41
C ALA A 615 -3.52 -3.28 -1.36
N PRO A 616 -2.18 -3.38 -1.23
CA PRO A 616 -1.40 -4.38 -1.96
C PRO A 616 -1.98 -5.80 -1.76
N GLY A 617 -2.38 -6.43 -2.87
CA GLY A 617 -3.19 -7.66 -2.90
C GLY A 617 -4.51 -7.51 -3.66
N ASP A 618 -5.06 -6.30 -3.72
CA ASP A 618 -6.31 -6.03 -4.44
C ASP A 618 -6.11 -5.77 -5.94
N SER A 619 -4.87 -5.66 -6.41
CA SER A 619 -4.61 -5.56 -7.85
C SER A 619 -5.27 -6.71 -8.61
N GLY A 620 -5.99 -6.36 -9.67
CA GLY A 620 -6.79 -7.25 -10.47
C GLY A 620 -8.28 -7.14 -10.16
N SER A 621 -8.68 -6.54 -9.05
CA SER A 621 -10.09 -6.31 -8.72
C SER A 621 -10.81 -5.49 -9.79
N ILE A 622 -12.05 -5.88 -10.07
CA ILE A 622 -12.97 -5.07 -10.86
C ILE A 622 -13.65 -4.03 -9.97
N ALA A 623 -13.68 -2.79 -10.45
CA ALA A 623 -14.55 -1.75 -9.94
C ALA A 623 -15.87 -1.70 -10.72
N TYR A 624 -16.98 -1.55 -10.01
CA TYR A 624 -18.32 -1.51 -10.57
C TYR A 624 -19.19 -0.44 -9.90
N ASP A 625 -20.25 -0.01 -10.58
CA ASP A 625 -21.20 0.99 -10.08
C ASP A 625 -22.32 0.40 -9.21
N SER A 626 -23.22 1.25 -8.71
CA SER A 626 -24.39 0.83 -7.91
C SER A 626 -25.42 -0.03 -8.66
N THR A 627 -25.28 -0.20 -9.97
CA THR A 627 -26.12 -1.08 -10.79
C THR A 627 -25.45 -2.43 -11.08
N GLY A 628 -24.18 -2.59 -10.70
CA GLY A 628 -23.36 -3.76 -10.93
C GLY A 628 -22.65 -3.75 -12.29
N ALA A 629 -22.63 -2.61 -13.01
CA ALA A 629 -21.93 -2.52 -14.28
C ALA A 629 -20.43 -2.30 -14.06
N VAL A 630 -19.61 -3.03 -14.82
CA VAL A 630 -18.15 -2.89 -14.77
C VAL A 630 -17.70 -1.50 -15.25
N LEU A 631 -16.74 -0.90 -14.53
CA LEU A 631 -16.18 0.42 -14.82
C LEU A 631 -14.69 0.37 -15.16
N GLY A 632 -13.92 -0.46 -14.44
CA GLY A 632 -12.47 -0.46 -14.59
C GLY A 632 -11.78 -1.61 -13.87
N LEU A 633 -10.51 -1.79 -14.23
CA LEU A 633 -9.60 -2.75 -13.62
C LEU A 633 -8.66 -2.00 -12.68
N LEU A 634 -8.76 -2.31 -11.38
CA LEU A 634 -7.92 -1.71 -10.35
C LEU A 634 -6.51 -2.28 -10.44
N HIS A 635 -5.52 -1.40 -10.38
CA HIS A 635 -4.11 -1.77 -10.24
C HIS A 635 -3.42 -0.79 -9.29
N ARG A 636 -2.42 -1.26 -8.54
CA ARG A 636 -1.49 -0.42 -7.75
C ARG A 636 -2.16 0.73 -6.98
N GLY A 637 -1.36 1.72 -6.59
CA GLY A 637 -1.82 2.86 -5.84
C GLY A 637 -0.66 3.65 -5.25
N HIS A 638 -1.00 4.61 -4.43
CA HIS A 638 -0.06 5.44 -3.71
C HIS A 638 -0.66 5.90 -2.39
N GLN A 639 0.19 6.19 -1.42
CA GLN A 639 -0.18 6.80 -0.16
C GLN A 639 0.74 7.97 0.11
N PRO A 640 0.26 9.23 0.20
CA PRO A 640 1.09 10.34 0.64
C PRO A 640 1.68 10.07 2.03
N ASN A 641 2.88 10.59 2.31
CA ASN A 641 3.48 10.43 3.63
C ASN A 641 2.65 11.14 4.71
N GLY A 642 2.64 10.60 5.92
CA GLY A 642 1.99 11.22 7.08
C GLY A 642 0.46 11.12 7.11
N THR A 643 -0.18 10.34 6.24
CA THR A 643 -1.62 10.12 6.26
C THR A 643 -2.02 8.99 7.23
N ASN A 644 -3.27 8.98 7.70
CA ASN A 644 -3.83 7.92 8.55
C ASN A 644 -4.19 6.64 7.76
N ASP A 645 -3.23 6.06 7.04
CA ASP A 645 -3.44 4.86 6.23
C ASP A 645 -4.59 5.02 5.21
N GLU A 646 -4.69 6.20 4.61
CA GLU A 646 -5.61 6.49 3.53
C GLU A 646 -4.87 6.41 2.19
N PRO A 647 -4.69 5.23 1.56
CA PRO A 647 -4.15 5.15 0.22
C PRO A 647 -5.21 5.43 -0.83
N TYR A 648 -4.76 5.78 -2.03
CA TYR A 648 -5.59 5.80 -3.22
C TYR A 648 -5.09 4.78 -4.24
N ALA A 649 -6.02 4.21 -5.00
CA ALA A 649 -5.76 3.18 -5.99
C ALA A 649 -5.80 3.77 -7.40
N TYR A 650 -5.02 3.18 -8.31
CA TYR A 650 -5.14 3.49 -9.73
C TYR A 650 -6.15 2.57 -10.40
N VAL A 651 -6.81 3.06 -11.43
CA VAL A 651 -7.79 2.29 -12.20
C VAL A 651 -7.68 2.61 -13.68
N THR A 652 -7.69 1.55 -14.47
CA THR A 652 -7.77 1.65 -15.93
C THR A 652 -9.21 1.41 -16.37
N PRO A 653 -9.82 2.31 -17.16
CA PRO A 653 -11.16 2.11 -17.72
C PRO A 653 -11.27 0.77 -18.47
N ILE A 654 -12.35 0.02 -18.20
CA ILE A 654 -12.50 -1.34 -18.71
C ILE A 654 -12.62 -1.40 -20.24
N GLU A 655 -13.20 -0.36 -20.85
CA GLU A 655 -13.31 -0.19 -22.30
C GLU A 655 -11.94 -0.18 -22.98
N LEU A 656 -10.94 0.43 -22.33
CA LEU A 656 -9.58 0.50 -22.86
C LEU A 656 -8.90 -0.87 -22.75
N ILE A 657 -9.14 -1.60 -21.66
CA ILE A 657 -8.67 -2.98 -21.48
C ILE A 657 -9.27 -3.90 -22.55
N PHE A 658 -10.58 -3.85 -22.76
CA PHE A 658 -11.24 -4.69 -23.76
C PHE A 658 -10.84 -4.35 -25.18
N LYS A 659 -10.68 -3.06 -25.51
CA LYS A 659 -10.12 -2.62 -26.80
C LYS A 659 -8.74 -3.23 -27.01
N ASP A 660 -7.85 -3.12 -26.03
CA ASP A 660 -6.48 -3.62 -26.14
C ASP A 660 -6.40 -5.15 -26.25
N ILE A 661 -7.21 -5.90 -25.51
CA ILE A 661 -7.26 -7.36 -25.64
C ILE A 661 -7.63 -7.74 -27.09
N LYS A 662 -8.64 -7.09 -27.68
CA LYS A 662 -9.06 -7.40 -29.05
C LYS A 662 -7.95 -7.13 -30.06
N GLU A 663 -7.32 -5.97 -29.95
CA GLU A 663 -6.20 -5.57 -30.80
C GLU A 663 -4.98 -6.49 -30.62
N PHE A 664 -4.71 -6.92 -29.38
CA PHE A 664 -3.58 -7.78 -29.06
C PHE A 664 -3.74 -9.20 -29.60
N LEU A 665 -4.95 -9.76 -29.51
CA LEU A 665 -5.28 -11.07 -30.07
C LEU A 665 -5.30 -11.05 -31.61
N ASN A 666 -5.64 -9.91 -32.21
CA ASN A 666 -5.57 -9.66 -33.66
C ASN A 666 -6.25 -10.75 -34.51
N ASP A 667 -7.48 -11.11 -34.13
CA ASP A 667 -8.26 -12.21 -34.73
C ASP A 667 -9.78 -11.95 -34.68
N ASP A 668 -10.19 -10.72 -34.98
CA ASP A 668 -11.58 -10.24 -34.92
C ASP A 668 -12.29 -10.61 -33.61
N ALA A 669 -11.59 -10.42 -32.48
CA ALA A 669 -12.04 -10.90 -31.20
C ALA A 669 -13.27 -10.13 -30.68
N GLU A 670 -14.28 -10.88 -30.23
CA GLU A 670 -15.42 -10.39 -29.48
C GLU A 670 -15.22 -10.66 -27.98
N ILE A 671 -15.60 -9.71 -27.12
CA ILE A 671 -15.43 -9.81 -25.67
C ILE A 671 -16.70 -9.33 -24.98
N ARG A 672 -17.11 -10.03 -23.91
CA ARG A 672 -18.18 -9.63 -22.99
C ARG A 672 -17.96 -10.20 -21.59
N ILE A 673 -18.49 -9.53 -20.56
CA ILE A 673 -18.57 -10.07 -19.20
C ILE A 673 -19.43 -11.35 -19.19
N VAL A 674 -19.04 -12.33 -18.38
CA VAL A 674 -19.88 -13.50 -18.10
C VAL A 674 -20.99 -13.10 -17.11
N GLU A 675 -22.24 -13.06 -17.57
CA GLU A 675 -23.43 -12.77 -16.76
C GLU A 675 -24.14 -14.10 -16.44
N GLU A 676 -23.62 -14.86 -15.48
CA GLU A 676 -24.14 -16.18 -15.05
C GLU A 676 -24.64 -16.16 -13.60
#